data_AF-A0A0E3SGG1-F1
#
_entry.id   AF-A0A0E3SGG1-F1
#
_cell.length_a   1.000
_cell.length_b   1.000
_cell.length_c   1.000
_cell.angle_alpha   90.00
_cell.angle_beta   90.00
_cell.angle_gamma   90.00
#
_symmetry.space_group_name_H-M   'P 1'
#
loop_
_entity.id
_entity.type
_entity.pdbx_description
1 polymer ?
#
loop_
_entity_poly.entity_id
_entity_poly.type
_entity_poly.pdbx_seq_one_letter_code
_entity_poly.pdbx_strand_id
1 'polypeptide(L)'
;MSARNESNPKGEIVNSQLGKIKVDSEGSPVAGSRMDTSKAYSGVPGLLKKVINENDKAAWAKIVEKVDYIYSNLDYSLGGLDRETGFASQVKSQIRAGKKLLFKPNLVGPVAIDAGTHCEGLGASICTEWPLIAALMRWFHDRLDINYYQMALGEASTSALLMTVSFRLASGKDITTEALFEGRSEDFYGGWGFFFVRRYLSERHPSSHEDDPMKGYEDSVAGKFFPPGRSGDQLMVYDLNKLDEDLSRGRTVEVPDGANYKEITLHKVIVGGDPGDSEDLKDYPGCILINVPKLKIHAQDLITNATKNLGIGLYPTQAPCETGDGETKWKYACPSRSVPSYKGELPHMPWIVKMDDKTNLPVKDENGEYITTKTAGMPGTQADVIRAVQNQNVFMVHVSDGIDMINICHNPDGRAVRIPEGYVWASLDCVALDLLCARYCFKTVSMREALKLKEENGWPTEFVHHVPVARVDGTNIATEEGLDSPLFRYNLYRYAEARGVGQQKYYVVGWDALTETPMVSLKGHLGRIEDDKFLELMTKTMYYNPSCMLWDMQKTLLSYAEAHDKLTGSSLLKEFMDGFDENNDGIIDYDENGRKGFWTPGFRILNHSYDIMLTEKYGQLRGVFYSIADFGLKPSRKGWNSQGHDFMQEYALVMIATQAFDMSRSEEGGEDPFIPGMKWGKGMWPSWQLATYIQLTNGIYGSQSPDSINFQSLYGTAFQYADKTRNGGAYTGSTDQLTSNPSSIKNYLQAVSDGADPLNFTLYVPAGYGKLKAHRIPNVEETDDPRKVFTAHFGSGVEVW
;
A
#
# COMPACT_ATOMS: atom_id res chain seq x y z
N MET A 1 -23.70 -19.26 21.31
CA MET A 1 -23.20 -18.82 22.64
C MET A 1 -24.05 -17.64 23.10
N SER A 2 -24.59 -17.71 24.31
CA SER A 2 -25.40 -16.63 24.91
C SER A 2 -24.54 -15.38 25.10
N ALA A 3 -25.12 -14.21 24.78
CA ALA A 3 -24.55 -12.91 25.04
C ALA A 3 -24.09 -12.82 26.50
N ARG A 4 -22.78 -12.75 26.74
CA ARG A 4 -22.29 -12.22 28.01
C ARG A 4 -22.74 -10.75 28.01
N ASN A 5 -23.74 -10.45 28.83
CA ASN A 5 -24.14 -9.09 29.17
C ASN A 5 -23.00 -8.48 30.00
N GLU A 6 -21.95 -8.06 29.32
CA GLU A 6 -20.91 -7.20 29.88
C GLU A 6 -21.45 -5.77 29.73
N SER A 7 -21.75 -5.12 30.85
CA SER A 7 -22.34 -3.77 30.89
C SER A 7 -21.48 -2.79 30.10
N ASN A 8 -22.08 -2.07 29.14
CA ASN A 8 -21.36 -1.06 28.37
C ASN A 8 -21.06 0.15 29.26
N PRO A 9 -19.79 0.47 29.55
CA PRO A 9 -19.42 1.58 30.43
C PRO A 9 -19.58 2.97 29.77
N LYS A 10 -20.27 3.06 28.63
CA LYS A 10 -20.50 4.29 27.90
C LYS A 10 -21.10 5.39 28.80
N GLY A 11 -20.37 6.50 28.88
CA GLY A 11 -20.76 7.65 29.69
C GLY A 11 -20.63 7.46 31.20
N GLU A 12 -19.98 6.40 31.67
CA GLU A 12 -19.63 6.24 33.08
C GLU A 12 -18.49 7.17 33.48
N ILE A 13 -18.43 7.48 34.79
CA ILE A 13 -17.35 8.27 35.38
C ILE A 13 -16.29 7.29 35.87
N VAL A 14 -15.08 7.43 35.34
CA VAL A 14 -13.93 6.58 35.67
C VAL A 14 -12.81 7.39 36.31
N ASN A 15 -11.99 6.74 37.12
CA ASN A 15 -10.75 7.31 37.62
C ASN A 15 -9.69 7.27 36.49
N SER A 16 -9.08 8.40 36.17
CA SER A 16 -8.04 8.49 35.16
C SER A 16 -6.84 9.30 35.66
N GLN A 17 -5.76 9.34 34.87
CA GLN A 17 -4.62 10.22 35.13
C GLN A 17 -4.99 11.72 35.12
N LEU A 18 -6.17 12.07 34.60
CA LEU A 18 -6.72 13.42 34.57
C LEU A 18 -7.76 13.67 35.68
N GLY A 19 -7.95 12.72 36.61
CA GLY A 19 -8.99 12.76 37.63
C GLY A 19 -10.24 11.95 37.24
N LYS A 20 -11.35 12.22 37.93
CA LYS A 20 -12.64 11.57 37.65
C LYS A 20 -13.30 12.22 36.44
N ILE A 21 -13.35 11.49 35.33
CA ILE A 21 -13.83 12.00 34.04
C ILE A 21 -14.84 11.01 33.45
N LYS A 22 -15.83 11.56 32.74
CA LYS A 22 -16.80 10.78 31.98
C LYS A 22 -16.14 10.25 30.70
N VAL A 23 -16.26 8.95 30.42
CA VAL A 23 -15.79 8.39 29.14
C VAL A 23 -16.58 8.96 27.96
N ASP A 24 -15.99 8.94 26.77
CA ASP A 24 -16.63 9.51 25.59
C ASP A 24 -17.93 8.74 25.25
N SER A 25 -18.96 9.46 24.83
CA SER A 25 -20.27 8.88 24.51
C SER A 25 -20.99 9.53 23.34
N GLU A 26 -20.31 10.43 22.61
CA GLU A 26 -20.86 11.24 21.54
C GLU A 26 -20.04 11.07 20.25
N GLY A 27 -20.68 11.25 19.09
CA GLY A 27 -20.08 11.01 17.77
C GLY A 27 -20.39 9.62 17.22
N SER A 28 -19.59 9.15 16.26
CA SER A 28 -19.75 7.82 15.65
C SER A 28 -19.20 6.72 16.58
N PRO A 29 -19.94 5.62 16.83
CA PRO A 29 -19.38 4.47 17.52
C PRO A 29 -18.30 3.80 16.68
N VAL A 30 -17.16 3.53 17.31
CA VAL A 30 -16.13 2.64 16.77
C VAL A 30 -16.02 1.45 17.70
N ALA A 31 -16.57 0.32 17.26
CA ALA A 31 -16.63 -0.89 18.06
C ALA A 31 -15.40 -1.76 17.79
N GLY A 32 -14.85 -2.45 18.80
CA GLY A 32 -13.68 -3.30 18.55
C GLY A 32 -13.48 -4.45 19.49
N SER A 33 -12.59 -5.34 19.07
CA SER A 33 -12.03 -6.39 19.90
C SER A 33 -10.51 -6.40 19.81
N ARG A 34 -9.86 -6.69 20.93
CA ARG A 34 -8.42 -6.97 21.00
C ARG A 34 -8.22 -8.43 21.38
N MET A 35 -7.41 -9.16 20.62
CA MET A 35 -7.22 -10.60 20.75
C MET A 35 -5.74 -11.03 20.67
N ASP A 36 -5.48 -12.29 21.03
CA ASP A 36 -4.14 -12.89 20.95
C ASP A 36 -3.81 -13.25 19.49
N THR A 37 -2.86 -12.52 18.89
CA THR A 37 -2.46 -12.70 17.48
C THR A 37 -1.91 -14.09 17.19
N SER A 38 -1.28 -14.74 18.18
CA SER A 38 -0.73 -16.09 18.02
C SER A 38 -1.83 -17.16 17.86
N LYS A 39 -3.03 -16.88 18.37
CA LYS A 39 -4.23 -17.71 18.22
C LYS A 39 -5.11 -17.31 17.03
N ALA A 40 -4.89 -16.12 16.46
CA ALA A 40 -5.49 -15.69 15.20
C ALA A 40 -4.70 -16.26 14.01
N TYR A 41 -4.53 -15.50 12.92
CA TYR A 41 -3.96 -15.99 11.66
C TYR A 41 -2.43 -16.08 11.61
N SER A 42 -1.71 -15.75 12.69
CA SER A 42 -0.25 -15.90 12.73
C SER A 42 0.16 -17.36 12.44
N GLY A 43 1.11 -17.55 11.51
CA GLY A 43 1.62 -18.85 11.10
C GLY A 43 0.73 -19.64 10.12
N VAL A 44 -0.41 -19.10 9.69
CA VAL A 44 -1.29 -19.75 8.69
C VAL A 44 -0.57 -20.09 7.37
N PRO A 45 0.30 -19.25 6.77
CA PRO A 45 0.97 -19.61 5.51
C PRO A 45 1.78 -20.91 5.59
N GLY A 46 2.49 -21.13 6.70
CA GLY A 46 3.26 -22.36 6.92
C GLY A 46 2.37 -23.60 7.10
N LEU A 47 1.20 -23.44 7.74
CA LEU A 47 0.20 -24.51 7.84
C LEU A 47 -0.44 -24.79 6.48
N LEU A 48 -0.79 -23.75 5.73
CA LEU A 48 -1.46 -23.84 4.44
C LEU A 48 -0.58 -24.55 3.41
N LYS A 49 0.73 -24.28 3.42
CA LYS A 49 1.71 -25.02 2.61
C LYS A 49 1.61 -26.54 2.81
N LYS A 50 1.49 -27.01 4.06
CA LYS A 50 1.33 -28.44 4.36
C LYS A 50 -0.01 -28.98 3.87
N VAL A 51 -1.08 -28.18 4.00
CA VAL A 51 -2.40 -28.55 3.46
C VAL A 51 -2.33 -28.74 1.95
N ILE A 52 -1.67 -27.84 1.23
CA ILE A 52 -1.55 -27.89 -0.23
C ILE A 52 -0.64 -29.04 -0.67
N ASN A 53 0.56 -29.16 -0.09
CA ASN A 53 1.59 -30.10 -0.55
C ASN A 53 1.40 -31.53 -0.07
N GLU A 54 0.87 -31.70 1.15
CA GLU A 54 0.85 -32.98 1.85
C GLU A 54 -0.58 -33.45 2.15
N ASN A 55 -1.60 -32.65 1.83
CA ASN A 55 -2.98 -32.87 2.24
C ASN A 55 -3.11 -33.07 3.77
N ASP A 56 -2.31 -32.32 4.54
CA ASP A 56 -2.20 -32.45 5.99
C ASP A 56 -3.49 -31.99 6.69
N LYS A 57 -4.28 -32.97 7.16
CA LYS A 57 -5.54 -32.74 7.89
C LYS A 57 -5.33 -32.07 9.24
N ALA A 58 -4.21 -32.32 9.92
CA ALA A 58 -3.91 -31.71 11.21
C ALA A 58 -3.50 -30.24 11.05
N ALA A 59 -2.76 -29.90 9.99
CA ALA A 59 -2.49 -28.51 9.64
C ALA A 59 -3.79 -27.75 9.31
N TRP A 60 -4.69 -28.35 8.53
CA TRP A 60 -5.99 -27.76 8.25
C TRP A 60 -6.83 -27.56 9.52
N ALA A 61 -6.91 -28.56 10.41
CA ALA A 61 -7.61 -28.42 11.68
C ALA A 61 -7.09 -27.24 12.53
N LYS A 62 -5.77 -27.01 12.56
CA LYS A 62 -5.18 -25.85 13.24
C LYS A 62 -5.56 -24.52 12.58
N ILE A 63 -5.62 -24.47 11.26
CA ILE A 63 -6.09 -23.28 10.55
C ILE A 63 -7.55 -23.00 10.93
N VAL A 64 -8.39 -24.03 10.97
CA VAL A 64 -9.78 -23.91 11.38
C VAL A 64 -9.91 -23.39 12.82
N GLU A 65 -9.15 -23.94 13.77
CA GLU A 65 -9.13 -23.44 15.17
C GLU A 65 -8.80 -21.94 15.25
N LYS A 66 -7.88 -21.48 14.40
CA LYS A 66 -7.50 -20.07 14.30
C LYS A 66 -8.62 -19.19 13.75
N VAL A 67 -9.32 -19.64 12.71
CA VAL A 67 -10.49 -18.92 12.16
C VAL A 67 -11.64 -18.90 13.17
N ASP A 68 -11.89 -20.02 13.87
CA ASP A 68 -12.89 -20.11 14.95
C ASP A 68 -12.57 -19.15 16.10
N TYR A 69 -11.30 -18.99 16.45
CA TYR A 69 -10.87 -18.00 17.45
C TYR A 69 -11.17 -16.57 17.00
N ILE A 70 -10.87 -16.20 15.76
CA ILE A 70 -11.23 -14.88 15.21
C ILE A 70 -12.75 -14.69 15.27
N TYR A 71 -13.53 -15.64 14.76
CA TYR A 71 -14.99 -15.62 14.77
C TYR A 71 -15.55 -15.40 16.18
N SER A 72 -15.01 -16.09 17.19
CA SER A 72 -15.45 -15.95 18.58
C SER A 72 -15.23 -14.55 19.17
N ASN A 73 -14.28 -13.78 18.63
CA ASN A 73 -13.97 -12.42 19.05
C ASN A 73 -14.70 -11.35 18.21
N LEU A 74 -15.24 -11.68 17.04
CA LEU A 74 -15.93 -10.71 16.18
C LEU A 74 -17.22 -10.17 16.79
N ASP A 75 -17.87 -10.93 17.68
CA ASP A 75 -19.13 -10.52 18.31
C ASP A 75 -18.96 -9.29 19.23
N TYR A 76 -17.78 -9.13 19.84
CA TYR A 76 -17.47 -7.94 20.65
C TYR A 76 -17.39 -6.67 19.79
N SER A 77 -16.94 -6.79 18.54
CA SER A 77 -16.88 -5.69 17.58
C SER A 77 -18.24 -5.48 16.90
N LEU A 78 -18.71 -6.46 16.12
CA LEU A 78 -19.93 -6.32 15.33
C LEU A 78 -21.20 -6.31 16.19
N GLY A 79 -21.30 -7.16 17.21
CA GLY A 79 -22.41 -7.11 18.15
C GLY A 79 -22.39 -5.84 19.00
N GLY A 80 -21.19 -5.31 19.32
CA GLY A 80 -21.02 -3.99 19.94
C GLY A 80 -21.56 -2.87 19.06
N LEU A 81 -21.17 -2.86 17.78
CA LEU A 81 -21.67 -1.90 16.81
C LEU A 81 -23.18 -1.97 16.63
N ASP A 82 -23.76 -3.18 16.56
CA ASP A 82 -25.20 -3.36 16.41
C ASP A 82 -25.99 -2.84 17.61
N ARG A 83 -25.48 -3.01 18.83
CA ARG A 83 -26.11 -2.42 20.02
C ARG A 83 -26.14 -0.89 19.97
N GLU A 84 -25.13 -0.27 19.38
CA GLU A 84 -25.04 1.19 19.28
C GLU A 84 -25.83 1.78 18.10
N THR A 85 -25.97 1.04 16.99
CA THR A 85 -26.52 1.59 15.74
C THR A 85 -27.72 0.84 15.18
N GLY A 86 -27.95 -0.41 15.59
CA GLY A 86 -28.96 -1.30 15.03
C GLY A 86 -28.70 -1.73 13.58
N PHE A 87 -27.47 -1.63 13.10
CA PHE A 87 -27.15 -1.86 11.68
C PHE A 87 -27.57 -3.24 11.18
N ALA A 88 -27.59 -4.28 12.03
CA ALA A 88 -27.97 -5.63 11.63
C ALA A 88 -29.41 -5.67 11.09
N SER A 89 -30.32 -4.90 11.69
CA SER A 89 -31.70 -4.79 11.22
C SER A 89 -31.78 -4.17 9.83
N GLN A 90 -30.96 -3.15 9.57
CA GLN A 90 -30.87 -2.49 8.28
C GLN A 90 -30.27 -3.40 7.20
N VAL A 91 -29.23 -4.17 7.53
CA VAL A 91 -28.64 -5.18 6.64
C VAL A 91 -29.68 -6.21 6.24
N LYS A 92 -30.37 -6.83 7.21
CA LYS A 92 -31.42 -7.82 6.93
C LYS A 92 -32.54 -7.24 6.08
N SER A 93 -32.91 -5.98 6.31
CA SER A 93 -33.94 -5.31 5.52
C SER A 93 -33.53 -5.14 4.05
N GLN A 94 -32.28 -4.78 3.79
CA GLN A 94 -31.79 -4.60 2.42
C GLN A 94 -31.56 -5.93 1.69
N ILE A 95 -31.10 -6.96 2.41
CA ILE A 95 -31.05 -8.33 1.86
C ILE A 95 -32.44 -8.81 1.45
N ARG A 96 -33.47 -8.60 2.28
CA ARG A 96 -34.87 -8.91 1.91
C ARG A 96 -35.38 -8.11 0.71
N ALA A 97 -34.82 -6.93 0.46
CA ALA A 97 -35.11 -6.13 -0.72
C ALA A 97 -34.34 -6.59 -1.98
N GLY A 98 -33.55 -7.67 -1.89
CA GLY A 98 -32.83 -8.27 -3.01
C GLY A 98 -31.38 -7.82 -3.18
N LYS A 99 -30.89 -6.86 -2.37
CA LYS A 99 -29.47 -6.46 -2.40
C LYS A 99 -28.57 -7.61 -1.94
N LYS A 100 -27.31 -7.59 -2.37
CA LYS A 100 -26.27 -8.52 -1.90
C LYS A 100 -25.35 -7.90 -0.84
N LEU A 101 -24.82 -8.71 0.06
CA LEU A 101 -23.67 -8.34 0.90
C LEU A 101 -22.39 -8.46 0.08
N LEU A 102 -21.80 -7.35 -0.32
CA LEU A 102 -20.55 -7.32 -1.08
C LEU A 102 -19.37 -7.12 -0.13
N PHE A 103 -18.56 -8.16 0.05
CA PHE A 103 -17.31 -8.09 0.82
C PHE A 103 -16.19 -7.56 -0.07
N LYS A 104 -15.61 -6.44 0.34
CA LYS A 104 -14.47 -5.81 -0.32
C LYS A 104 -13.24 -5.86 0.60
N PRO A 105 -12.39 -6.90 0.52
CA PRO A 105 -11.08 -6.90 1.17
C PRO A 105 -10.16 -5.83 0.54
N ASN A 106 -8.98 -5.63 1.11
CA ASN A 106 -7.90 -4.89 0.47
C ASN A 106 -6.90 -5.87 -0.16
N LEU A 107 -6.88 -6.02 -1.48
CA LEU A 107 -5.97 -6.95 -2.19
C LEU A 107 -4.99 -6.20 -3.11
N VAL A 108 -4.30 -5.18 -2.60
CA VAL A 108 -3.37 -4.33 -3.37
C VAL A 108 -2.35 -5.14 -4.21
N GLY A 109 -1.87 -6.26 -3.66
CA GLY A 109 -1.00 -7.25 -4.31
C GLY A 109 -1.54 -8.64 -4.01
N PRO A 110 -2.39 -9.26 -4.85
CA PRO A 110 -3.21 -10.40 -4.47
C PRO A 110 -2.42 -11.72 -4.30
N VAL A 111 -1.09 -11.73 -4.41
CA VAL A 111 -0.25 -12.92 -4.28
C VAL A 111 0.10 -13.17 -2.81
N ALA A 112 -0.86 -13.68 -2.02
CA ALA A 112 -0.62 -14.12 -0.63
C ALA A 112 -0.10 -15.57 -0.53
N ILE A 113 -0.39 -16.38 -1.54
CA ILE A 113 0.10 -17.74 -1.75
C ILE A 113 1.05 -17.69 -2.95
N ASP A 114 2.31 -18.00 -2.71
CA ASP A 114 3.31 -18.09 -3.78
C ASP A 114 3.06 -19.33 -4.66
N ALA A 115 2.99 -19.14 -5.98
CA ALA A 115 2.58 -20.20 -6.90
C ALA A 115 3.63 -21.31 -7.10
N GLY A 116 4.91 -21.02 -6.84
CA GLY A 116 6.00 -22.00 -7.01
C GLY A 116 6.30 -22.79 -5.74
N THR A 117 6.25 -22.13 -4.59
CA THR A 117 6.68 -22.68 -3.30
C THR A 117 5.51 -23.01 -2.36
N HIS A 118 4.31 -22.51 -2.66
CA HIS A 118 3.12 -22.50 -1.80
C HIS A 118 3.39 -21.92 -0.41
N CYS A 119 4.46 -21.14 -0.26
CA CYS A 119 4.78 -20.40 0.94
C CYS A 119 4.00 -19.09 0.96
N GLU A 120 4.29 -18.29 1.99
CA GLU A 120 3.86 -16.90 2.06
C GLU A 120 4.35 -16.11 0.84
N GLY A 121 3.41 -15.57 0.06
CA GLY A 121 3.70 -14.67 -1.05
C GLY A 121 3.90 -13.22 -0.59
N LEU A 122 4.47 -12.38 -1.47
CA LEU A 122 4.78 -10.97 -1.17
C LEU A 122 3.54 -10.13 -0.83
N GLY A 123 2.36 -10.59 -1.25
CA GLY A 123 1.06 -9.97 -0.96
C GLY A 123 0.48 -10.30 0.41
N ALA A 124 0.98 -11.32 1.10
CA ALA A 124 0.34 -11.84 2.31
C ALA A 124 0.30 -10.82 3.45
N SER A 125 1.39 -10.08 3.67
CA SER A 125 1.46 -9.09 4.74
C SER A 125 0.59 -7.86 4.48
N ILE A 126 0.39 -7.50 3.22
CA ILE A 126 -0.24 -6.22 2.84
C ILE A 126 -1.71 -6.35 2.46
N CYS A 127 -2.20 -7.58 2.22
CA CYS A 127 -3.60 -7.83 1.92
C CYS A 127 -4.41 -8.09 3.21
N THR A 128 -5.73 -7.91 3.13
CA THR A 128 -6.64 -8.42 4.17
C THR A 128 -6.50 -9.93 4.24
N GLU A 129 -6.29 -10.46 5.44
CA GLU A 129 -6.06 -11.88 5.65
C GLU A 129 -7.35 -12.68 5.40
N TRP A 130 -7.30 -13.68 4.52
CA TRP A 130 -8.47 -14.49 4.18
C TRP A 130 -9.12 -15.20 5.40
N PRO A 131 -8.39 -15.61 6.46
CA PRO A 131 -9.01 -16.13 7.68
C PRO A 131 -9.99 -15.15 8.34
N LEU A 132 -9.73 -13.85 8.28
CA LEU A 132 -10.65 -12.84 8.81
C LEU A 132 -11.92 -12.76 7.96
N ILE A 133 -11.80 -12.82 6.63
CA ILE A 133 -12.97 -12.82 5.73
C ILE A 133 -13.83 -14.06 5.97
N ALA A 134 -13.22 -15.23 6.18
CA ALA A 134 -13.94 -16.45 6.55
C ALA A 134 -14.72 -16.29 7.86
N ALA A 135 -14.07 -15.79 8.91
CA ALA A 135 -14.73 -15.53 10.20
C ALA A 135 -15.86 -14.50 10.06
N LEU A 136 -15.66 -13.46 9.24
CA LEU A 136 -16.61 -12.38 9.06
C LEU A 136 -17.85 -12.84 8.27
N MET A 137 -17.68 -13.53 7.15
CA MET A 137 -18.78 -14.11 6.38
C MET A 137 -19.60 -15.07 7.24
N ARG A 138 -18.93 -15.91 8.04
CA ARG A 138 -19.60 -16.79 9.01
C ARG A 138 -20.38 -16.01 10.06
N TRP A 139 -19.88 -14.89 10.56
CA TRP A 139 -20.62 -14.07 11.53
C TRP A 139 -21.93 -13.53 10.93
N PHE A 140 -21.90 -13.02 9.70
CA PHE A 140 -23.12 -12.56 9.01
C PHE A 140 -24.10 -13.72 8.79
N HIS A 141 -23.60 -14.89 8.38
CA HIS A 141 -24.41 -16.08 8.23
C HIS A 141 -25.08 -16.47 9.56
N ASP A 142 -24.27 -16.79 10.58
CA ASP A 142 -24.75 -17.37 11.84
C ASP A 142 -25.57 -16.40 12.69
N ARG A 143 -25.23 -15.10 12.69
CA ARG A 143 -25.88 -14.10 13.55
C ARG A 143 -27.03 -13.39 12.88
N LEU A 144 -26.96 -13.18 11.56
CA LEU A 144 -27.96 -12.43 10.83
C LEU A 144 -28.89 -13.29 9.98
N ASP A 145 -28.63 -14.60 9.89
CA ASP A 145 -29.40 -15.57 9.09
C ASP A 145 -29.39 -15.17 7.61
N ILE A 146 -28.18 -14.95 7.09
CA ILE A 146 -27.95 -14.54 5.70
C ILE A 146 -27.19 -15.64 4.98
N ASN A 147 -27.79 -16.17 3.91
CA ASN A 147 -27.18 -17.26 3.14
C ASN A 147 -25.99 -16.76 2.32
N TYR A 148 -25.02 -17.62 2.04
CA TYR A 148 -23.82 -17.27 1.27
C TYR A 148 -24.13 -16.86 -0.16
N TYR A 149 -25.17 -17.41 -0.80
CA TYR A 149 -25.58 -16.94 -2.13
C TYR A 149 -26.09 -15.48 -2.12
N GLN A 150 -26.43 -14.94 -0.95
CA GLN A 150 -26.79 -13.53 -0.76
C GLN A 150 -25.55 -12.65 -0.51
N MET A 151 -24.37 -13.26 -0.45
CA MET A 151 -23.07 -12.60 -0.33
C MET A 151 -22.31 -12.67 -1.65
N ALA A 152 -21.31 -11.82 -1.79
CA ALA A 152 -20.35 -11.83 -2.89
C ALA A 152 -19.01 -11.28 -2.42
N LEU A 153 -17.92 -11.65 -3.11
CA LEU A 153 -16.63 -10.98 -2.99
C LEU A 153 -16.47 -10.03 -4.17
N GLY A 154 -16.02 -8.80 -3.94
CA GLY A 154 -15.70 -7.87 -5.01
C GLY A 154 -14.41 -7.12 -4.73
N GLU A 155 -13.46 -7.14 -5.66
CA GLU A 155 -12.23 -6.40 -5.49
C GLU A 155 -11.71 -5.76 -6.79
N ALA A 156 -11.11 -4.58 -6.67
CA ALA A 156 -10.52 -3.80 -7.77
C ALA A 156 -9.02 -3.56 -7.50
N SER A 157 -8.28 -4.67 -7.41
CA SER A 157 -6.84 -4.67 -7.18
C SER A 157 -6.09 -4.02 -8.33
N THR A 158 -5.09 -3.20 -8.01
CA THR A 158 -4.27 -2.48 -9.01
C THR A 158 -3.31 -3.42 -9.75
N SER A 159 -2.98 -4.57 -9.16
CA SER A 159 -1.97 -5.49 -9.72
C SER A 159 -2.56 -6.82 -10.23
N ALA A 160 -3.87 -7.05 -10.09
CA ALA A 160 -4.47 -8.34 -10.48
C ALA A 160 -4.18 -8.72 -11.93
N LEU A 161 -4.43 -7.81 -12.89
CA LEU A 161 -4.19 -8.08 -14.31
C LEU A 161 -2.69 -8.26 -14.64
N LEU A 162 -1.82 -7.50 -13.98
CA LEU A 162 -0.37 -7.67 -14.10
C LEU A 162 0.08 -9.06 -13.64
N MET A 163 -0.49 -9.56 -12.53
CA MET A 163 -0.16 -10.87 -11.97
C MET A 163 -0.71 -12.02 -12.82
N THR A 164 -1.89 -11.89 -13.43
CA THR A 164 -2.41 -12.94 -14.33
C THR A 164 -1.52 -13.13 -15.55
N VAL A 165 -1.04 -12.04 -16.16
CA VAL A 165 -0.09 -12.12 -17.28
C VAL A 165 1.24 -12.72 -16.81
N SER A 166 1.73 -12.32 -15.64
CA SER A 166 2.98 -12.85 -15.07
C SER A 166 2.89 -14.37 -14.83
N PHE A 167 1.79 -14.86 -14.27
CA PHE A 167 1.59 -16.30 -14.09
C PHE A 167 1.41 -17.05 -15.40
N ARG A 168 0.76 -16.46 -16.40
CA ARG A 168 0.70 -17.04 -17.75
C ARG A 168 2.10 -17.21 -18.34
N LEU A 169 2.95 -16.19 -18.25
CA LEU A 169 4.32 -16.25 -18.77
C LEU A 169 5.17 -17.28 -18.03
N ALA A 170 4.99 -17.42 -16.72
CA ALA A 170 5.77 -18.36 -15.89
C ALA A 170 5.29 -19.82 -15.99
N SER A 171 3.98 -20.05 -16.07
CA SER A 171 3.39 -21.40 -15.98
C SER A 171 2.83 -21.93 -17.30
N GLY A 172 2.62 -21.07 -18.31
CA GLY A 172 1.90 -21.39 -19.54
C GLY A 172 0.40 -21.58 -19.38
N LYS A 173 -0.16 -21.43 -18.16
CA LYS A 173 -1.60 -21.58 -17.88
C LYS A 173 -2.31 -20.22 -17.91
N ASP A 174 -3.51 -20.20 -18.45
CA ASP A 174 -4.40 -19.04 -18.37
C ASP A 174 -5.08 -18.97 -16.99
N ILE A 175 -4.69 -17.99 -16.18
CA ILE A 175 -5.27 -17.72 -14.87
C ILE A 175 -6.11 -16.44 -14.98
N THR A 176 -7.40 -16.52 -14.68
CA THR A 176 -8.28 -15.35 -14.59
C THR A 176 -7.98 -14.54 -13.32
N THR A 177 -8.42 -13.28 -13.28
CA THR A 177 -8.32 -12.42 -12.09
C THR A 177 -9.14 -12.96 -10.93
N GLU A 178 -10.29 -13.55 -11.22
CA GLU A 178 -11.14 -14.22 -10.24
C GLU A 178 -10.49 -15.50 -9.72
N ALA A 179 -9.86 -16.32 -10.58
CA ALA A 179 -9.05 -17.46 -10.15
C ALA A 179 -7.87 -17.05 -9.25
N LEU A 180 -7.25 -15.90 -9.53
CA LEU A 180 -6.21 -15.30 -8.69
C LEU A 180 -6.76 -14.91 -7.30
N PHE A 181 -7.98 -14.39 -7.20
CA PHE A 181 -8.62 -14.11 -5.90
C PHE A 181 -9.03 -15.39 -5.17
N GLU A 182 -9.55 -16.39 -5.90
CA GLU A 182 -9.82 -17.74 -5.38
C GLU A 182 -8.54 -18.37 -4.81
N GLY A 183 -7.39 -18.14 -5.43
CA GLY A 183 -6.10 -18.67 -4.98
C GLY A 183 -5.91 -20.16 -5.29
N ARG A 184 -6.89 -20.77 -5.99
CA ARG A 184 -6.86 -22.13 -6.52
C ARG A 184 -7.62 -22.21 -7.83
N SER A 185 -7.06 -22.93 -8.81
CA SER A 185 -7.71 -23.30 -10.07
C SER A 185 -7.21 -24.68 -10.48
N GLU A 186 -8.08 -25.70 -10.51
CA GLU A 186 -7.67 -27.09 -10.73
C GLU A 186 -6.55 -27.55 -9.77
N ASP A 187 -5.35 -27.82 -10.31
CA ASP A 187 -4.10 -28.19 -9.62
C ASP A 187 -3.21 -26.97 -9.29
N PHE A 188 -3.52 -25.78 -9.83
CA PHE A 188 -2.80 -24.55 -9.56
C PHE A 188 -3.21 -23.97 -8.19
N TYR A 189 -2.21 -23.60 -7.39
CA TYR A 189 -2.37 -22.82 -6.16
C TYR A 189 -1.49 -21.57 -6.26
N GLY A 190 -2.07 -20.40 -6.09
CA GLY A 190 -1.37 -19.12 -6.21
C GLY A 190 -2.35 -17.96 -6.28
N GLY A 191 -2.03 -16.85 -5.63
CA GLY A 191 -2.97 -15.75 -5.45
C GLY A 191 -3.40 -15.57 -4.00
N TRP A 192 -4.66 -15.19 -3.72
CA TRP A 192 -5.04 -14.75 -2.38
C TRP A 192 -5.49 -15.90 -1.47
N GLY A 193 -6.62 -16.55 -1.77
CA GLY A 193 -7.08 -17.72 -1.00
C GLY A 193 -8.57 -17.76 -0.68
N PHE A 194 -9.44 -17.14 -1.48
CA PHE A 194 -10.90 -17.23 -1.25
C PHE A 194 -11.45 -18.68 -1.32
N PHE A 195 -10.78 -19.57 -2.06
CA PHE A 195 -11.10 -21.00 -2.04
C PHE A 195 -11.06 -21.59 -0.61
N PHE A 196 -10.09 -21.17 0.20
CA PHE A 196 -9.96 -21.64 1.59
C PHE A 196 -11.01 -21.02 2.52
N VAL A 197 -11.54 -19.83 2.17
CA VAL A 197 -12.73 -19.27 2.82
C VAL A 197 -13.92 -20.20 2.57
N ARG A 198 -14.22 -20.52 1.31
CA ARG A 198 -15.34 -21.41 0.94
C ARG A 198 -15.24 -22.76 1.63
N ARG A 199 -14.05 -23.38 1.61
CA ARG A 199 -13.79 -24.66 2.27
C ARG A 199 -14.01 -24.59 3.78
N TYR A 200 -13.52 -23.55 4.44
CA TYR A 200 -13.77 -23.38 5.88
C TYR A 200 -15.27 -23.29 6.16
N LEU A 201 -15.99 -22.45 5.41
CA LEU A 201 -17.42 -22.22 5.62
C LEU A 201 -18.22 -23.52 5.39
N SER A 202 -17.96 -24.26 4.31
CA SER A 202 -18.68 -25.51 4.00
C SER A 202 -18.52 -26.57 5.09
N GLU A 203 -17.33 -26.63 5.73
CA GLU A 203 -17.03 -27.59 6.80
C GLU A 203 -17.58 -27.18 8.17
N ARG A 204 -18.11 -25.96 8.34
CA ARG A 204 -18.70 -25.47 9.62
C ARG A 204 -20.22 -25.69 9.70
N HIS A 205 -20.87 -26.09 8.61
CA HIS A 205 -22.27 -26.47 8.63
C HIS A 205 -22.50 -27.92 9.08
N PRO A 206 -23.66 -28.22 9.70
CA PRO A 206 -24.18 -29.58 9.71
C PRO A 206 -24.32 -30.10 8.28
N SER A 207 -24.05 -31.38 8.03
CA SER A 207 -24.14 -31.99 6.70
C SER A 207 -25.53 -31.94 6.05
N SER A 208 -26.56 -31.55 6.80
CA SER A 208 -27.94 -31.35 6.33
C SER A 208 -28.25 -29.92 5.87
N HIS A 209 -27.30 -28.99 5.94
CA HIS A 209 -27.48 -27.61 5.50
C HIS A 209 -27.38 -27.52 3.97
N GLU A 210 -28.30 -26.79 3.33
CA GLU A 210 -28.36 -26.68 1.86
C GLU A 210 -27.62 -25.46 1.29
N ASP A 211 -27.26 -24.49 2.14
CA ASP A 211 -26.44 -23.35 1.75
C ASP A 211 -24.98 -23.79 1.62
N ASP A 212 -24.51 -23.87 0.38
CA ASP A 212 -23.19 -24.37 0.02
C ASP A 212 -22.30 -23.23 -0.51
N PRO A 213 -21.32 -22.75 0.28
CA PRO A 213 -20.42 -21.68 -0.15
C PRO A 213 -19.47 -22.09 -1.28
N MET A 214 -19.42 -23.38 -1.67
CA MET A 214 -18.66 -23.83 -2.84
C MET A 214 -19.41 -23.57 -4.16
N LYS A 215 -20.72 -23.33 -4.13
CA LYS A 215 -21.48 -22.97 -5.34
C LYS A 215 -20.98 -21.63 -5.89
N GLY A 216 -20.65 -21.64 -7.19
CA GLY A 216 -20.05 -20.50 -7.90
C GLY A 216 -18.53 -20.54 -8.01
N TYR A 217 -17.82 -21.47 -7.34
CA TYR A 217 -16.37 -21.59 -7.44
C TYR A 217 -15.89 -21.82 -8.87
N GLU A 218 -16.42 -22.85 -9.56
CA GLU A 218 -16.00 -23.18 -10.93
C GLU A 218 -16.29 -22.05 -11.92
N ASP A 219 -17.41 -21.35 -11.76
CA ASP A 219 -17.75 -20.20 -12.61
C ASP A 219 -16.87 -18.99 -12.31
N SER A 220 -16.54 -18.75 -11.03
CA SER A 220 -15.60 -17.70 -10.61
C SER A 220 -14.20 -17.96 -11.20
N VAL A 221 -13.65 -19.17 -11.04
CA VAL A 221 -12.34 -19.56 -11.58
C VAL A 221 -12.31 -19.43 -13.11
N ALA A 222 -13.40 -19.81 -13.79
CA ALA A 222 -13.53 -19.65 -15.23
C ALA A 222 -13.70 -18.19 -15.70
N GLY A 223 -13.80 -17.22 -14.78
CA GLY A 223 -14.05 -15.81 -15.09
C GLY A 223 -15.43 -15.56 -15.71
N LYS A 224 -16.40 -16.45 -15.47
CA LYS A 224 -17.76 -16.28 -15.99
C LYS A 224 -18.49 -15.23 -15.15
N PHE A 225 -18.96 -14.20 -15.83
CA PHE A 225 -19.67 -13.11 -15.19
C PHE A 225 -21.18 -13.36 -15.14
N PHE A 226 -21.75 -13.32 -13.93
CA PHE A 226 -23.19 -13.26 -13.71
C PHE A 226 -23.55 -12.00 -12.92
N PRO A 227 -24.45 -11.13 -13.41
CA PRO A 227 -24.97 -10.03 -12.60
C PRO A 227 -25.51 -10.55 -11.27
N PRO A 228 -25.36 -9.81 -10.15
CA PRO A 228 -25.73 -10.32 -8.82
C PRO A 228 -27.19 -10.78 -8.68
N GLY A 229 -28.12 -10.19 -9.44
CA GLY A 229 -29.52 -10.61 -9.46
C GLY A 229 -29.78 -11.92 -10.22
N ARG A 230 -28.83 -12.36 -11.05
CA ARG A 230 -28.88 -13.60 -11.84
C ARG A 230 -27.94 -14.69 -11.35
N SER A 231 -27.18 -14.44 -10.28
CA SER A 231 -26.24 -15.43 -9.73
C SER A 231 -26.91 -16.62 -9.03
N GLY A 232 -28.24 -16.63 -8.92
CA GLY A 232 -28.98 -17.74 -8.31
C GLY A 232 -28.52 -18.06 -6.88
N ASP A 233 -28.16 -19.32 -6.64
CA ASP A 233 -27.68 -19.86 -5.37
C ASP A 233 -26.14 -19.88 -5.27
N GLN A 234 -25.45 -19.06 -6.07
CA GLN A 234 -23.99 -19.01 -6.15
C GLN A 234 -23.41 -17.85 -5.33
N LEU A 235 -22.35 -18.14 -4.56
CA LEU A 235 -21.46 -17.14 -3.97
C LEU A 235 -20.41 -16.75 -5.03
N MET A 236 -20.52 -15.56 -5.61
CA MET A 236 -19.68 -15.12 -6.73
C MET A 236 -18.52 -14.22 -6.30
N VAL A 237 -17.44 -14.27 -7.09
CA VAL A 237 -16.31 -13.33 -7.04
C VAL A 237 -16.39 -12.38 -8.23
N TYR A 238 -16.18 -11.08 -8.00
CA TYR A 238 -16.20 -10.04 -9.04
C TYR A 238 -14.87 -9.28 -9.07
N ASP A 239 -14.21 -9.23 -10.23
CA ASP A 239 -13.18 -8.22 -10.49
C ASP A 239 -13.85 -6.88 -10.83
N LEU A 240 -13.79 -5.96 -9.86
CA LEU A 240 -14.42 -4.65 -9.96
C LEU A 240 -13.68 -3.70 -10.91
N ASN A 241 -12.54 -4.11 -11.49
CA ASN A 241 -11.82 -3.34 -12.50
C ASN A 241 -12.40 -3.47 -13.91
N LYS A 242 -12.98 -4.63 -14.25
CA LYS A 242 -13.30 -5.04 -15.62
C LYS A 242 -14.61 -4.47 -16.12
N LEU A 243 -14.55 -3.31 -16.77
CA LEU A 243 -15.70 -2.70 -17.46
C LEU A 243 -15.59 -2.74 -18.99
N ASP A 244 -14.43 -3.08 -19.53
CA ASP A 244 -14.13 -3.05 -20.97
C ASP A 244 -14.69 -4.25 -21.74
N GLU A 245 -14.75 -5.42 -21.10
CA GLU A 245 -15.34 -6.64 -21.68
C GLU A 245 -16.84 -6.47 -21.95
N ASP A 246 -17.53 -5.70 -21.11
CA ASP A 246 -18.96 -5.40 -21.21
C ASP A 246 -19.26 -4.06 -20.53
N LEU A 247 -19.43 -3.02 -21.35
CA LEU A 247 -19.69 -1.66 -20.89
C LEU A 247 -20.96 -1.54 -20.03
N SER A 248 -21.91 -2.47 -20.17
CA SER A 248 -23.14 -2.48 -19.38
C SER A 248 -22.88 -2.79 -17.90
N ARG A 249 -21.70 -3.31 -17.54
CA ARG A 249 -21.28 -3.53 -16.14
C ARG A 249 -20.98 -2.22 -15.39
N GLY A 250 -20.71 -1.14 -16.11
CA GLY A 250 -20.38 0.17 -15.57
C GLY A 250 -21.60 1.10 -15.50
N ARG A 251 -21.62 1.99 -14.50
CA ARG A 251 -22.58 3.11 -14.41
C ARG A 251 -21.85 4.37 -13.97
N THR A 252 -22.00 5.44 -14.73
CA THR A 252 -21.51 6.77 -14.36
C THR A 252 -22.52 7.41 -13.42
N VAL A 253 -22.04 7.87 -12.27
CA VAL A 253 -22.87 8.49 -11.23
C VAL A 253 -22.31 9.84 -10.84
N GLU A 254 -23.20 10.77 -10.48
CA GLU A 254 -22.84 12.11 -10.04
C GLU A 254 -22.12 12.07 -8.67
N VAL A 255 -21.12 12.93 -8.54
CA VAL A 255 -20.43 13.23 -7.28
C VAL A 255 -20.98 14.57 -6.75
N PRO A 256 -21.76 14.56 -5.67
CA PRO A 256 -22.22 15.80 -5.05
C PRO A 256 -21.04 16.72 -4.72
N ASP A 257 -21.07 17.94 -5.26
CA ASP A 257 -20.04 18.96 -5.11
C ASP A 257 -18.63 18.49 -5.51
N GLY A 258 -18.49 17.53 -6.42
CA GLY A 258 -17.23 16.89 -6.82
C GLY A 258 -16.01 17.82 -6.97
N ALA A 259 -14.91 17.49 -6.27
CA ALA A 259 -13.73 18.36 -6.19
C ALA A 259 -12.70 18.07 -7.30
N ASN A 260 -12.38 16.79 -7.51
CA ASN A 260 -11.58 16.31 -8.64
C ASN A 260 -12.48 15.82 -9.78
N TYR A 261 -13.60 15.17 -9.45
CA TYR A 261 -14.52 14.59 -10.42
C TYR A 261 -15.96 15.01 -10.13
N LYS A 262 -16.67 15.49 -11.16
CA LYS A 262 -18.12 15.77 -11.06
C LYS A 262 -18.97 14.51 -11.20
N GLU A 263 -18.42 13.50 -11.86
CA GLU A 263 -19.05 12.20 -12.06
C GLU A 263 -17.97 11.11 -12.09
N ILE A 264 -18.33 9.91 -11.67
CA ILE A 264 -17.42 8.75 -11.63
C ILE A 264 -18.16 7.54 -12.22
N THR A 265 -17.54 6.88 -13.19
CA THR A 265 -17.93 5.53 -13.63
C THR A 265 -17.50 4.48 -12.62
N LEU A 266 -18.46 3.75 -12.07
CA LEU A 266 -18.30 2.68 -11.09
C LEU A 266 -18.91 1.37 -11.59
N HIS A 267 -18.48 0.24 -11.04
CA HIS A 267 -19.10 -1.06 -11.34
C HIS A 267 -20.50 -1.15 -10.70
N LYS A 268 -21.51 -1.56 -11.48
CA LYS A 268 -22.91 -1.74 -11.02
C LYS A 268 -23.10 -2.76 -9.90
N VAL A 269 -22.15 -3.68 -9.66
CA VAL A 269 -22.16 -4.57 -8.49
C VAL A 269 -22.12 -3.76 -7.18
N ILE A 270 -21.52 -2.56 -7.20
CA ILE A 270 -21.48 -1.63 -6.07
C ILE A 270 -22.73 -0.74 -6.08
N VAL A 271 -22.93 0.01 -7.16
CA VAL A 271 -23.90 1.11 -7.19
C VAL A 271 -25.30 0.69 -7.63
N GLY A 272 -25.51 -0.55 -8.07
CA GLY A 272 -26.77 -1.01 -8.67
C GLY A 272 -26.96 -0.55 -10.13
N GLY A 273 -28.01 -1.07 -10.75
CA GLY A 273 -28.42 -0.74 -12.11
C GLY A 273 -28.96 0.68 -12.26
N ASP A 274 -29.30 1.04 -13.49
CA ASP A 274 -29.95 2.31 -13.82
C ASP A 274 -31.35 2.39 -13.18
N PRO A 275 -31.63 3.38 -12.31
CA PRO A 275 -32.95 3.57 -11.72
C PRO A 275 -34.10 3.71 -12.73
N GLY A 276 -33.80 4.12 -13.97
CA GLY A 276 -34.77 4.22 -15.07
C GLY A 276 -35.03 2.92 -15.82
N ASP A 277 -34.26 1.84 -15.57
CA ASP A 277 -34.37 0.55 -16.25
C ASP A 277 -34.67 -0.57 -15.24
N SER A 278 -35.90 -1.07 -15.28
CA SER A 278 -36.34 -2.13 -14.36
C SER A 278 -35.67 -3.48 -14.58
N GLU A 279 -35.21 -3.79 -15.79
CA GLU A 279 -34.49 -5.04 -16.04
C GLU A 279 -33.04 -4.93 -15.56
N ASP A 280 -32.39 -3.80 -15.79
CA ASP A 280 -31.04 -3.54 -15.26
C ASP A 280 -31.03 -3.53 -13.72
N LEU A 281 -32.06 -2.99 -13.06
CA LEU A 281 -32.22 -3.07 -11.61
C LEU A 281 -32.42 -4.50 -11.09
N LYS A 282 -33.08 -5.37 -11.87
CA LYS A 282 -33.21 -6.78 -11.50
C LYS A 282 -31.86 -7.48 -11.58
N ASP A 283 -31.08 -7.18 -12.60
CA ASP A 283 -29.74 -7.76 -12.80
C ASP A 283 -28.74 -7.23 -11.76
N TYR A 284 -28.86 -5.95 -11.42
CA TYR A 284 -28.01 -5.24 -10.48
C TYR A 284 -28.84 -4.60 -9.36
N PRO A 285 -29.31 -5.39 -8.37
CA PRO A 285 -30.13 -4.88 -7.26
C PRO A 285 -29.38 -3.90 -6.33
N GLY A 286 -28.07 -3.74 -6.53
CA GLY A 286 -27.18 -2.99 -5.65
C GLY A 286 -26.69 -3.83 -4.47
N CYS A 287 -25.88 -3.22 -3.60
CA CYS A 287 -25.27 -3.93 -2.49
C CYS A 287 -25.41 -3.21 -1.13
N ILE A 288 -25.17 -4.00 -0.09
CA ILE A 288 -24.61 -3.53 1.18
C ILE A 288 -23.11 -3.77 1.07
N LEU A 289 -22.30 -2.72 1.19
CA LEU A 289 -20.86 -2.81 1.04
C LEU A 289 -20.20 -3.06 2.39
N ILE A 290 -19.58 -4.24 2.54
CA ILE A 290 -18.75 -4.59 3.69
C ILE A 290 -17.30 -4.32 3.31
N ASN A 291 -16.80 -3.15 3.70
CA ASN A 291 -15.43 -2.71 3.45
C ASN A 291 -14.48 -3.32 4.49
N VAL A 292 -13.53 -4.15 4.09
CA VAL A 292 -12.65 -4.89 5.00
C VAL A 292 -11.18 -4.55 4.73
N PRO A 293 -10.71 -3.34 5.10
CA PRO A 293 -9.34 -2.93 4.83
C PRO A 293 -8.31 -3.64 5.72
N LYS A 294 -7.06 -3.72 5.24
CA LYS A 294 -5.87 -4.03 6.03
C LYS A 294 -5.26 -2.74 6.58
N LEU A 295 -5.12 -2.60 7.90
CA LEU A 295 -4.53 -1.41 8.52
C LEU A 295 -3.00 -1.40 8.34
N LYS A 296 -2.50 -0.37 7.65
CA LYS A 296 -1.08 -0.24 7.30
C LYS A 296 -0.63 1.20 7.06
N ILE A 297 0.64 1.50 7.30
CA ILE A 297 1.23 2.81 6.95
C ILE A 297 1.46 2.88 5.43
N HIS A 298 1.02 3.96 4.80
CA HIS A 298 0.99 4.08 3.34
C HIS A 298 2.22 4.82 2.79
N ALA A 299 2.52 4.66 1.50
CA ALA A 299 3.73 5.18 0.84
C ALA A 299 3.50 6.51 0.09
N GLN A 300 2.28 7.03 0.17
CA GLN A 300 1.83 8.28 -0.50
C GLN A 300 0.75 9.00 0.31
N ASP A 301 0.46 8.51 1.51
CA ASP A 301 -0.65 8.93 2.37
C ASP A 301 -0.35 8.43 3.79
N LEU A 302 -1.11 8.84 4.80
CA LEU A 302 -0.82 8.47 6.20
C LEU A 302 -1.02 6.96 6.46
N ILE A 303 -2.24 6.48 6.23
CA ILE A 303 -2.59 5.07 6.44
C ILE A 303 -3.47 4.56 5.29
N THR A 304 -3.37 3.26 5.00
CA THR A 304 -4.45 2.56 4.33
C THR A 304 -5.34 1.95 5.39
N ASN A 305 -6.60 2.39 5.42
CA ASN A 305 -7.66 1.79 6.20
C ASN A 305 -9.00 1.98 5.47
N ALA A 306 -10.09 2.35 6.14
CA ALA A 306 -11.43 2.32 5.56
C ALA A 306 -11.60 3.34 4.43
N THR A 307 -11.15 4.58 4.63
CA THR A 307 -11.25 5.67 3.65
C THR A 307 -10.42 5.34 2.43
N LYS A 308 -9.15 4.95 2.61
CA LYS A 308 -8.24 4.64 1.49
C LYS A 308 -8.67 3.43 0.66
N ASN A 309 -9.13 2.36 1.31
CA ASN A 309 -9.54 1.14 0.60
C ASN A 309 -10.72 1.37 -0.35
N LEU A 310 -11.64 2.28 0.00
CA LEU A 310 -12.69 2.73 -0.91
C LEU A 310 -12.19 3.82 -1.86
N GLY A 311 -11.50 4.80 -1.29
CA GLY A 311 -11.07 6.04 -1.92
C GLY A 311 -10.13 5.86 -3.11
N ILE A 312 -9.47 4.72 -3.22
CA ILE A 312 -8.73 4.32 -4.43
C ILE A 312 -9.27 3.01 -5.00
N GLY A 313 -9.69 2.08 -4.13
CA GLY A 313 -10.07 0.73 -4.52
C GLY A 313 -11.39 0.59 -5.26
N LEU A 314 -12.17 1.66 -5.46
CA LEU A 314 -13.43 1.62 -6.22
C LEU A 314 -13.33 2.16 -7.65
N TYR A 315 -12.26 2.86 -8.00
CA TYR A 315 -12.01 3.30 -9.38
C TYR A 315 -11.57 2.11 -10.25
N PRO A 316 -12.32 1.70 -11.28
CA PRO A 316 -11.96 0.54 -12.09
C PRO A 316 -10.75 0.84 -12.99
N THR A 317 -9.74 -0.03 -13.04
CA THR A 317 -8.58 0.19 -13.93
C THR A 317 -8.93 0.06 -15.42
N GLN A 318 -9.93 -0.76 -15.77
CA GLN A 318 -10.40 -0.95 -17.14
C GLN A 318 -11.71 -0.18 -17.40
N ALA A 319 -11.82 1.05 -16.88
CA ALA A 319 -12.91 1.97 -17.22
C ALA A 319 -12.57 2.73 -18.52
N PRO A 320 -13.21 2.46 -19.66
CA PRO A 320 -12.83 3.06 -20.94
C PRO A 320 -13.23 4.54 -21.03
N CYS A 321 -12.42 5.33 -21.74
CA CYS A 321 -12.80 6.67 -22.17
C CYS A 321 -13.82 6.61 -23.32
N GLU A 322 -14.75 7.56 -23.35
CA GLU A 322 -15.62 7.77 -24.52
C GLU A 322 -14.83 8.48 -25.63
N THR A 323 -13.92 7.77 -26.31
CA THR A 323 -13.18 8.33 -27.46
C THR A 323 -13.46 7.50 -28.70
N GLY A 324 -14.00 8.15 -29.75
CA GLY A 324 -14.46 7.54 -31.00
C GLY A 324 -13.37 7.05 -31.94
N ASP A 325 -12.13 6.94 -31.46
CA ASP A 325 -10.93 6.88 -32.30
C ASP A 325 -10.32 5.46 -32.35
N GLY A 326 -10.91 4.49 -31.64
CA GLY A 326 -10.46 3.10 -31.60
C GLY A 326 -9.20 2.84 -30.75
N GLU A 327 -8.59 3.87 -30.17
CA GLU A 327 -7.47 3.73 -29.23
C GLU A 327 -7.95 3.36 -27.81
N THR A 328 -7.35 2.34 -27.20
CA THR A 328 -7.65 1.90 -25.83
C THR A 328 -7.12 2.91 -24.82
N LYS A 329 -8.00 3.75 -24.25
CA LYS A 329 -7.66 4.71 -23.19
C LYS A 329 -8.53 4.50 -21.96
N TRP A 330 -7.91 4.54 -20.78
CA TRP A 330 -8.59 4.31 -19.50
C TRP A 330 -8.81 5.63 -18.76
N LYS A 331 -9.97 5.78 -18.10
CA LYS A 331 -10.33 7.00 -17.36
C LYS A 331 -9.44 7.24 -16.14
N TYR A 332 -9.03 6.16 -15.46
CA TYR A 332 -8.40 6.24 -14.12
C TYR A 332 -7.03 5.58 -14.03
N ALA A 333 -6.62 4.82 -15.05
CA ALA A 333 -5.41 4.01 -15.00
C ALA A 333 -4.52 4.20 -16.22
N CYS A 334 -3.27 3.79 -16.09
CA CYS A 334 -2.31 3.74 -17.18
C CYS A 334 -1.59 2.37 -17.18
N PRO A 335 -0.93 1.99 -18.29
CA PRO A 335 -0.88 2.69 -19.58
C PRO A 335 -2.19 2.55 -20.38
N SER A 336 -2.38 3.40 -21.39
CA SER A 336 -3.45 3.32 -22.39
C SER A 336 -3.22 2.13 -23.35
N ARG A 337 -3.24 0.91 -22.80
CA ARG A 337 -3.01 -0.39 -23.47
C ARG A 337 -3.84 -1.49 -22.81
N SER A 338 -3.74 -2.72 -23.31
CA SER A 338 -4.54 -3.87 -22.87
C SER A 338 -4.31 -4.32 -21.42
N VAL A 339 -3.20 -3.93 -20.79
CA VAL A 339 -2.88 -4.31 -19.40
C VAL A 339 -2.64 -3.05 -18.55
N PRO A 340 -3.69 -2.29 -18.20
CA PRO A 340 -3.54 -1.22 -17.21
C PRO A 340 -3.18 -1.80 -15.85
N SER A 341 -2.33 -1.10 -15.10
CA SER A 341 -2.02 -1.46 -13.72
C SER A 341 -2.29 -0.31 -12.77
N TYR A 342 -1.33 0.60 -12.55
CA TYR A 342 -1.52 1.72 -11.63
C TYR A 342 -2.70 2.60 -12.03
N LYS A 343 -3.46 3.02 -11.03
CA LYS A 343 -4.49 4.05 -11.14
C LYS A 343 -3.87 5.44 -11.26
N GLY A 344 -2.91 5.60 -12.18
CA GLY A 344 -2.03 6.76 -12.29
C GLY A 344 -2.66 8.00 -12.93
N GLU A 345 -3.87 7.88 -13.50
CA GLU A 345 -4.64 9.04 -13.98
C GLU A 345 -5.47 9.68 -12.86
N LEU A 346 -5.51 9.07 -11.66
CA LEU A 346 -6.08 9.70 -10.48
C LEU A 346 -5.13 10.79 -9.94
N PRO A 347 -5.64 11.93 -9.47
CA PRO A 347 -4.83 12.87 -8.70
C PRO A 347 -4.36 12.24 -7.38
N HIS A 348 -3.08 11.87 -7.33
CA HIS A 348 -2.40 11.36 -6.12
C HIS A 348 -1.71 12.47 -5.30
N MET A 349 -1.68 13.68 -5.84
CA MET A 349 -1.16 14.90 -5.22
C MET A 349 -1.87 16.11 -5.82
N PRO A 350 -1.84 17.28 -5.18
CA PRO A 350 -2.52 18.46 -5.71
C PRO A 350 -2.04 18.87 -7.10
N TRP A 351 -0.75 18.83 -7.38
CA TRP A 351 -0.19 19.21 -8.68
C TRP A 351 -0.09 18.00 -9.62
N ILE A 352 -0.92 17.96 -10.66
CA ILE A 352 -0.81 16.99 -11.74
C ILE A 352 -0.07 17.60 -12.93
N VAL A 353 0.72 16.79 -13.63
CA VAL A 353 1.54 17.26 -14.77
C VAL A 353 0.95 16.80 -16.10
N LYS A 354 0.96 17.68 -17.10
CA LYS A 354 0.65 17.27 -18.47
C LYS A 354 1.73 16.33 -19.00
N MET A 355 1.34 15.16 -19.49
CA MET A 355 2.24 14.16 -20.06
C MET A 355 2.16 14.15 -21.59
N ASP A 356 3.28 13.88 -22.25
CA ASP A 356 3.33 13.54 -23.67
C ASP A 356 3.18 12.02 -23.83
N ASP A 357 2.05 11.59 -24.39
CA ASP A 357 1.71 10.18 -24.58
C ASP A 357 2.70 9.44 -25.50
N LYS A 358 3.48 10.14 -26.34
CA LYS A 358 4.47 9.51 -27.23
C LYS A 358 5.79 9.22 -26.52
N THR A 359 6.23 10.11 -25.64
CA THR A 359 7.54 10.01 -24.98
C THR A 359 7.44 9.48 -23.54
N ASN A 360 6.23 9.46 -22.96
CA ASN A 360 5.98 9.21 -21.54
C ASN A 360 6.69 10.20 -20.59
N LEU A 361 7.01 11.40 -21.08
CA LEU A 361 7.68 12.45 -20.32
C LEU A 361 6.75 13.63 -20.05
N PRO A 362 6.96 14.39 -18.96
CA PRO A 362 6.17 15.57 -18.66
C PRO A 362 6.46 16.70 -19.65
N VAL A 363 5.42 17.42 -20.07
CA VAL A 363 5.53 18.52 -21.02
C VAL A 363 5.98 19.79 -20.30
N LYS A 364 6.91 20.51 -20.93
CA LYS A 364 7.38 21.82 -20.49
C LYS A 364 6.83 22.95 -21.36
N ASP A 365 6.69 24.13 -20.78
CA ASP A 365 6.34 25.36 -21.48
C ASP A 365 7.57 26.00 -22.15
N GLU A 366 7.40 27.19 -22.73
CA GLU A 366 8.46 27.95 -23.39
C GLU A 366 9.57 28.44 -22.44
N ASN A 367 9.30 28.49 -21.13
CA ASN A 367 10.26 28.86 -20.09
C ASN A 367 11.04 27.66 -19.56
N GLY A 368 10.67 26.44 -19.98
CA GLY A 368 11.27 25.19 -19.50
C GLY A 368 10.65 24.66 -18.20
N GLU A 369 9.53 25.23 -17.76
CA GLU A 369 8.77 24.83 -16.57
C GLU A 369 7.70 23.80 -16.92
N TYR A 370 7.37 22.91 -15.98
CA TYR A 370 6.35 21.88 -16.22
C TYR A 370 4.95 22.49 -16.31
N ILE A 371 4.16 22.00 -17.28
CA ILE A 371 2.76 22.39 -17.39
C ILE A 371 1.96 21.59 -16.35
N THR A 372 1.56 22.26 -15.27
CA THR A 372 0.86 21.64 -14.14
C THR A 372 -0.52 22.23 -13.89
N THR A 373 -1.43 21.40 -13.37
CA THR A 373 -2.77 21.79 -12.92
C THR A 373 -2.92 21.47 -11.44
N LYS A 374 -3.40 22.43 -10.63
CA LYS A 374 -3.73 22.17 -9.22
C LYS A 374 -5.12 21.55 -9.12
N THR A 375 -5.22 20.49 -8.33
CA THR A 375 -6.41 19.69 -8.03
C THR A 375 -6.63 19.64 -6.51
N ALA A 376 -7.70 18.99 -6.04
CA ALA A 376 -7.87 18.68 -4.62
C ALA A 376 -7.04 17.46 -4.17
N GLY A 377 -6.16 16.94 -5.03
CA GLY A 377 -5.19 15.90 -4.72
C GLY A 377 -5.79 14.60 -4.19
N MET A 378 -5.00 13.90 -3.39
CA MET A 378 -5.38 12.62 -2.80
C MET A 378 -6.62 12.70 -1.89
N PRO A 379 -6.83 13.74 -1.05
CA PRO A 379 -8.05 13.88 -0.28
C PRO A 379 -9.30 14.04 -1.14
N GLY A 380 -9.24 14.84 -2.21
CA GLY A 380 -10.32 15.00 -3.18
C GLY A 380 -10.69 13.69 -3.85
N THR A 381 -9.69 12.94 -4.34
CA THR A 381 -9.88 11.65 -5.03
C THR A 381 -10.58 10.63 -4.14
N GLN A 382 -10.16 10.54 -2.87
CA GLN A 382 -10.77 9.63 -1.91
C GLN A 382 -12.20 10.03 -1.52
N ALA A 383 -12.42 11.32 -1.24
CA ALA A 383 -13.73 11.82 -0.85
C ALA A 383 -14.75 11.68 -1.99
N ASP A 384 -14.38 12.03 -3.22
CA ASP A 384 -15.31 12.07 -4.36
C ASP A 384 -15.91 10.68 -4.65
N VAL A 385 -15.13 9.61 -4.64
CA VAL A 385 -15.68 8.26 -4.89
C VAL A 385 -16.54 7.74 -3.75
N ILE A 386 -16.21 8.08 -2.49
CA ILE A 386 -17.05 7.70 -1.35
C ILE A 386 -18.37 8.49 -1.40
N ARG A 387 -18.33 9.78 -1.75
CA ARG A 387 -19.52 10.61 -1.95
C ARG A 387 -20.38 10.11 -3.11
N ALA A 388 -19.78 9.68 -4.22
CA ALA A 388 -20.50 9.03 -5.31
C ALA A 388 -21.28 7.81 -4.82
N VAL A 389 -20.64 6.91 -4.07
CA VAL A 389 -21.27 5.70 -3.52
C VAL A 389 -22.37 6.03 -2.51
N GLN A 390 -22.13 7.00 -1.61
CA GLN A 390 -23.14 7.48 -0.65
C GLN A 390 -24.35 8.08 -1.36
N ASN A 391 -24.14 8.83 -2.44
CA ASN A 391 -25.20 9.44 -3.25
C ASN A 391 -26.10 8.38 -3.93
N GLN A 392 -25.61 7.15 -4.09
CA GLN A 392 -26.40 6.01 -4.58
C GLN A 392 -27.09 5.22 -3.46
N ASN A 393 -27.10 5.73 -2.22
CA ASN A 393 -27.72 5.08 -1.05
C ASN A 393 -27.17 3.65 -0.79
N VAL A 394 -25.88 3.44 -1.05
CA VAL A 394 -25.18 2.20 -0.68
C VAL A 394 -24.90 2.25 0.81
N PHE A 395 -25.44 1.28 1.55
CA PHE A 395 -25.16 1.15 2.98
C PHE A 395 -23.80 0.50 3.20
N MET A 396 -22.97 1.10 4.03
CA MET A 396 -21.58 0.69 4.23
C MET A 396 -21.35 0.27 5.67
N VAL A 397 -20.66 -0.86 5.86
CA VAL A 397 -20.09 -1.29 7.14
C VAL A 397 -18.60 -1.45 6.93
N HIS A 398 -17.79 -0.82 7.78
CA HIS A 398 -16.34 -0.87 7.70
C HIS A 398 -15.81 -1.79 8.81
N VAL A 399 -14.93 -2.74 8.46
CA VAL A 399 -14.32 -3.70 9.39
C VAL A 399 -12.81 -3.74 9.14
N SER A 400 -12.03 -3.04 9.96
CA SER A 400 -10.57 -2.94 9.83
C SER A 400 -9.86 -4.16 10.40
N ASP A 401 -9.01 -4.80 9.57
CA ASP A 401 -8.03 -5.79 10.00
C ASP A 401 -6.80 -5.07 10.58
N GLY A 402 -6.74 -5.00 11.91
CA GLY A 402 -5.59 -4.53 12.68
C GLY A 402 -5.00 -5.61 13.59
N ILE A 403 -5.24 -6.89 13.30
CA ILE A 403 -4.71 -8.01 14.12
C ILE A 403 -3.18 -7.99 13.99
N ASP A 404 -2.69 -8.00 12.75
CA ASP A 404 -1.34 -7.57 12.41
C ASP A 404 -1.42 -6.24 11.65
N MET A 405 -1.06 -5.13 12.30
CA MET A 405 -0.89 -3.84 11.64
C MET A 405 0.43 -3.81 10.88
N ILE A 406 0.47 -3.20 9.70
CA ILE A 406 1.69 -3.22 8.88
C ILE A 406 2.43 -1.90 8.95
N ASN A 407 3.71 -1.97 9.33
CA ASN A 407 4.64 -0.85 9.37
C ASN A 407 5.63 -0.91 8.20
N ILE A 408 6.35 0.19 7.97
CA ILE A 408 7.44 0.37 7.00
C ILE A 408 6.98 0.35 5.54
N CYS A 409 6.30 -0.68 5.07
CA CYS A 409 5.95 -0.78 3.66
C CYS A 409 4.59 -1.44 3.45
N HIS A 410 3.84 -0.93 2.46
CA HIS A 410 2.57 -1.50 2.02
C HIS A 410 2.63 -2.10 0.60
N ASN A 411 3.79 -2.04 -0.06
CA ASN A 411 4.03 -2.59 -1.39
C ASN A 411 4.40 -4.08 -1.30
N PRO A 412 4.15 -4.88 -2.35
CA PRO A 412 4.55 -6.29 -2.42
C PRO A 412 6.05 -6.43 -2.74
N ASP A 413 6.92 -5.82 -1.93
CA ASP A 413 8.37 -5.77 -2.13
C ASP A 413 9.17 -6.50 -1.03
N GLY A 414 8.47 -7.16 -0.10
CA GLY A 414 9.07 -7.94 0.99
C GLY A 414 9.59 -7.11 2.16
N ARG A 415 9.39 -5.79 2.19
CA ARG A 415 9.84 -4.91 3.29
C ARG A 415 8.78 -4.64 4.36
N ALA A 416 7.55 -5.10 4.15
CA ALA A 416 6.45 -4.94 5.08
C ALA A 416 6.74 -5.61 6.43
N VAL A 417 6.50 -4.91 7.54
CA VAL A 417 6.72 -5.42 8.90
C VAL A 417 5.38 -5.59 9.61
N ARG A 418 5.06 -6.81 10.04
CA ARG A 418 3.86 -7.12 10.84
C ARG A 418 4.06 -6.74 12.29
N ILE A 419 3.15 -5.93 12.82
CA ILE A 419 3.10 -5.51 14.22
C ILE A 419 1.86 -6.15 14.86
N PRO A 420 2.03 -7.10 15.81
CA PRO A 420 0.93 -7.90 16.34
C PRO A 420 0.12 -7.16 17.41
N GLU A 421 -0.65 -6.15 16.99
CA GLU A 421 -1.44 -5.29 17.89
C GLU A 421 -2.76 -5.95 18.35
N GLY A 422 -3.32 -6.83 17.52
CA GLY A 422 -4.43 -7.72 17.88
C GLY A 422 -5.83 -7.16 17.70
N TYR A 423 -6.03 -6.07 16.95
CA TYR A 423 -7.33 -5.39 16.89
C TYR A 423 -8.18 -5.76 15.67
N VAL A 424 -9.49 -5.84 15.87
CA VAL A 424 -10.48 -5.71 14.79
C VAL A 424 -11.45 -4.60 15.16
N TRP A 425 -11.54 -3.59 14.30
CA TRP A 425 -12.41 -2.43 14.51
C TRP A 425 -13.56 -2.42 13.52
N ALA A 426 -14.74 -1.97 13.94
CA ALA A 426 -15.91 -1.83 13.10
C ALA A 426 -16.63 -0.50 13.32
N SER A 427 -17.10 0.13 12.24
CA SER A 427 -17.93 1.33 12.29
C SER A 427 -18.78 1.47 11.03
N LEU A 428 -19.83 2.28 11.10
CA LEU A 428 -20.57 2.77 9.93
C LEU A 428 -19.93 4.03 9.32
N ASP A 429 -18.91 4.58 9.99
CA ASP A 429 -18.24 5.82 9.62
C ASP A 429 -16.75 5.57 9.40
N CYS A 430 -16.29 5.68 8.16
CA CYS A 430 -14.89 5.46 7.79
C CYS A 430 -13.94 6.53 8.35
N VAL A 431 -14.40 7.77 8.55
CA VAL A 431 -13.57 8.88 9.04
C VAL A 431 -13.28 8.69 10.53
N ALA A 432 -14.31 8.37 11.31
CA ALA A 432 -14.17 8.08 12.74
C ALA A 432 -13.26 6.86 12.99
N LEU A 433 -13.46 5.78 12.22
CA LEU A 433 -12.64 4.58 12.29
C LEU A 433 -11.17 4.87 11.96
N ASP A 434 -10.89 5.58 10.88
CA ASP A 434 -9.52 5.87 10.46
C ASP A 434 -8.82 6.82 11.43
N LEU A 435 -9.52 7.82 11.96
CA LEU A 435 -8.95 8.74 12.94
C LEU A 435 -8.59 8.03 14.25
N LEU A 436 -9.42 7.09 14.74
CA LEU A 436 -9.07 6.25 15.89
C LEU A 436 -7.78 5.47 15.61
N CYS A 437 -7.70 4.79 14.47
CA CYS A 437 -6.55 3.99 14.09
C CYS A 437 -5.27 4.85 13.99
N ALA A 438 -5.34 6.01 13.35
CA ALA A 438 -4.20 6.91 13.23
C ALA A 438 -3.75 7.44 14.59
N ARG A 439 -4.69 7.85 15.45
CA ARG A 439 -4.39 8.28 16.82
C ARG A 439 -3.71 7.18 17.65
N TYR A 440 -4.06 5.91 17.43
CA TYR A 440 -3.37 4.79 18.07
C TYR A 440 -1.94 4.61 17.54
N CYS A 441 -1.74 4.63 16.22
CA CYS A 441 -0.43 4.44 15.60
C CYS A 441 0.57 5.55 15.98
N PHE A 442 0.12 6.79 16.10
CA PHE A 442 0.98 7.95 16.33
C PHE A 442 0.95 8.43 17.78
N LYS A 443 0.92 7.47 18.71
CA LYS A 443 0.88 7.73 20.14
C LYS A 443 1.79 6.80 20.92
N THR A 444 2.86 7.36 21.45
CA THR A 444 3.75 6.67 22.40
C THR A 444 3.97 7.45 23.71
N VAL A 445 3.33 8.62 23.86
CA VAL A 445 3.35 9.44 25.07
C VAL A 445 2.00 9.31 25.81
N SER A 446 2.03 9.23 27.14
CA SER A 446 0.82 9.14 27.97
C SER A 446 -0.09 10.35 27.79
N MET A 447 -1.41 10.18 27.90
CA MET A 447 -2.39 11.28 27.76
C MET A 447 -2.06 12.49 28.63
N ARG A 448 -1.71 12.26 29.90
CA ARG A 448 -1.45 13.35 30.85
C ARG A 448 -0.27 14.20 30.41
N GLU A 449 0.81 13.55 30.03
CA GLU A 449 2.02 14.22 29.56
C GLU A 449 1.79 14.90 28.22
N ALA A 450 1.12 14.21 27.29
CA ALA A 450 0.91 14.72 25.95
C ALA A 450 -0.02 15.94 25.91
N LEU A 451 -1.04 16.00 26.78
CA LEU A 451 -1.88 17.20 26.94
C LEU A 451 -1.08 18.38 27.50
N LYS A 452 -0.21 18.14 28.48
CA LYS A 452 0.69 19.17 29.00
C LYS A 452 1.61 19.69 27.89
N LEU A 453 2.24 18.79 27.14
CA LEU A 453 3.12 19.16 26.03
C LEU A 453 2.39 19.90 24.92
N LYS A 454 1.16 19.51 24.61
CA LYS A 454 0.30 20.22 23.65
C LYS A 454 0.09 21.68 24.06
N GLU A 455 -0.25 21.92 25.33
CA GLU A 455 -0.42 23.28 25.86
C GLU A 455 0.90 24.07 25.86
N GLU A 456 2.00 23.46 26.28
CA GLU A 456 3.33 24.09 26.34
C GLU A 456 3.89 24.47 24.96
N ASN A 457 3.63 23.65 23.93
CA ASN A 457 4.18 23.83 22.59
C ASN A 457 3.17 24.42 21.59
N GLY A 458 1.91 24.61 21.98
CA GLY A 458 0.85 25.08 21.08
C GLY A 458 0.50 24.11 19.95
N TRP A 459 0.68 22.79 20.17
CA TRP A 459 0.42 21.79 19.14
C TRP A 459 -1.08 21.66 18.82
N PRO A 460 -1.46 21.34 17.56
CA PRO A 460 -2.86 21.17 17.19
C PRO A 460 -3.49 19.92 17.85
N THR A 461 -2.67 18.96 18.27
CA THR A 461 -3.11 17.70 18.87
C THR A 461 -2.09 17.16 19.88
N GLU A 462 -2.58 16.36 20.84
CA GLU A 462 -1.80 15.67 21.88
C GLU A 462 -1.35 14.26 21.44
N PHE A 463 -1.75 13.80 20.26
CA PHE A 463 -1.35 12.48 19.76
C PHE A 463 0.02 12.59 19.11
N VAL A 464 1.07 12.32 19.90
CA VAL A 464 2.48 12.42 19.51
C VAL A 464 3.24 11.14 19.80
N HIS A 465 4.30 10.90 19.04
CA HIS A 465 5.20 9.78 19.25
C HIS A 465 6.68 10.20 19.35
N HIS A 466 7.46 9.38 20.04
CA HIS A 466 8.92 9.46 20.07
C HIS A 466 9.49 9.22 18.68
N VAL A 467 10.36 10.11 18.23
CA VAL A 467 11.09 10.04 16.97
C VAL A 467 12.58 10.36 17.20
N PRO A 468 13.49 9.79 16.39
CA PRO A 468 14.90 10.14 16.43
C PRO A 468 15.11 11.54 15.85
N VAL A 469 15.85 12.39 16.53
CA VAL A 469 16.18 13.75 16.09
C VAL A 469 17.70 13.86 15.98
N ALA A 470 18.18 14.52 14.93
CA ALA A 470 19.60 14.72 14.72
C ALA A 470 20.09 15.97 15.45
N ARG A 471 21.24 15.88 16.12
CA ARG A 471 21.93 17.02 16.74
C ARG A 471 23.41 17.02 16.39
N VAL A 472 24.01 18.21 16.36
CA VAL A 472 25.47 18.33 16.19
C VAL A 472 26.19 17.86 17.46
N ASP A 473 27.22 17.02 17.28
CA ASP A 473 28.12 16.54 18.33
C ASP A 473 29.59 16.57 17.86
N GLY A 474 30.27 17.69 18.14
CA GLY A 474 31.62 17.94 17.62
C GLY A 474 31.65 17.98 16.09
N THR A 475 32.35 17.04 15.47
CA THR A 475 32.41 16.85 14.01
C THR A 475 31.35 15.86 13.49
N ASN A 476 30.51 15.31 14.36
CA ASN A 476 29.50 14.31 14.02
C ASN A 476 28.09 14.89 14.12
N ILE A 477 27.14 14.13 13.58
CA ILE A 477 25.71 14.33 13.82
C ILE A 477 25.23 13.11 14.60
N ALA A 478 24.75 13.30 15.81
CA ALA A 478 24.29 12.23 16.70
C ALA A 478 22.76 12.19 16.78
N THR A 479 22.19 11.03 17.06
CA THR A 479 20.77 10.85 17.35
C THR A 479 20.47 11.16 18.81
N GLU A 480 19.42 11.92 19.04
CA GLU A 480 18.72 12.02 20.32
C GLU A 480 17.24 11.69 20.16
N GLU A 481 16.52 11.58 21.26
CA GLU A 481 15.08 11.35 21.25
C GLU A 481 14.33 12.69 21.21
N GLY A 482 13.33 12.80 20.34
CA GLY A 482 12.41 13.92 20.28
C GLY A 482 10.97 13.45 20.09
N LEU A 483 10.07 14.41 19.91
CA LEU A 483 8.65 14.17 19.66
C LEU A 483 8.22 14.84 18.36
N ASP A 484 7.37 14.13 17.60
CA ASP A 484 6.70 14.61 16.39
C ASP A 484 5.33 13.94 16.26
N SER A 485 4.53 14.37 15.28
CA SER A 485 3.32 13.68 14.86
C SER A 485 2.95 14.05 13.42
N PRO A 486 2.67 13.08 12.55
CA PRO A 486 2.08 13.38 11.25
C PRO A 486 0.69 14.02 11.36
N LEU A 487 -0.01 13.82 12.49
CA LEU A 487 -1.32 14.42 12.73
C LEU A 487 -1.28 15.95 12.90
N PHE A 488 -0.10 16.54 13.02
CA PHE A 488 0.05 18.00 12.96
C PHE A 488 -0.25 18.58 11.57
N ARG A 489 -0.10 17.76 10.55
CA ARG A 489 0.02 18.18 9.15
C ARG A 489 -0.75 17.27 8.19
N TYR A 490 -1.71 16.50 8.71
CA TYR A 490 -2.57 15.61 7.93
C TYR A 490 -4.02 16.10 7.89
N ASN A 491 -4.50 16.45 6.68
CA ASN A 491 -5.76 17.17 6.50
C ASN A 491 -6.95 16.28 6.09
N LEU A 492 -6.72 15.02 5.69
CA LEU A 492 -7.77 14.17 5.11
C LEU A 492 -9.04 14.08 5.97
N TYR A 493 -8.92 13.90 7.29
CA TYR A 493 -10.09 13.68 8.14
C TYR A 493 -11.00 14.90 8.24
N ARG A 494 -10.39 16.08 8.42
CA ARG A 494 -11.11 17.36 8.39
C ARG A 494 -11.72 17.61 7.01
N TYR A 495 -10.97 17.34 5.94
CA TYR A 495 -11.45 17.48 4.58
C TYR A 495 -12.66 16.57 4.31
N ALA A 496 -12.56 15.28 4.65
CA ALA A 496 -13.62 14.29 4.46
C ALA A 496 -14.89 14.63 5.27
N GLU A 497 -14.74 15.08 6.51
CA GLU A 497 -15.86 15.56 7.33
C GLU A 497 -16.56 16.77 6.69
N ALA A 498 -15.79 17.77 6.23
CA ALA A 498 -16.34 18.93 5.53
C ALA A 498 -17.05 18.57 4.21
N ARG A 499 -16.63 17.48 3.56
CA ARG A 499 -17.25 16.91 2.35
C ARG A 499 -18.48 16.04 2.65
N GLY A 500 -18.82 15.81 3.92
CA GLY A 500 -19.94 14.97 4.32
C GLY A 500 -19.69 13.47 4.16
N VAL A 501 -18.43 13.03 4.11
CA VAL A 501 -18.07 11.61 4.00
C VAL A 501 -18.33 10.87 5.32
N GLY A 502 -18.03 11.51 6.45
CA GLY A 502 -18.16 10.97 7.80
C GLY A 502 -17.93 12.07 8.83
N GLN A 503 -17.66 11.72 10.09
CA GLN A 503 -17.28 12.67 11.14
C GLN A 503 -16.04 12.23 11.93
N GLN A 504 -15.30 13.21 12.45
CA GLN A 504 -14.12 12.98 13.29
C GLN A 504 -14.48 12.60 14.72
N LYS A 505 -15.63 13.06 15.21
CA LYS A 505 -16.04 12.81 16.59
C LYS A 505 -16.46 11.34 16.74
N TYR A 506 -15.88 10.64 17.70
CA TYR A 506 -16.18 9.24 17.96
C TYR A 506 -16.11 8.90 19.44
N TYR A 507 -16.63 7.71 19.75
CA TYR A 507 -16.38 7.02 21.02
C TYR A 507 -16.14 5.54 20.77
N VAL A 508 -15.29 4.92 21.60
CA VAL A 508 -14.99 3.49 21.50
C VAL A 508 -15.92 2.67 22.40
N VAL A 509 -16.36 1.54 21.87
CA VAL A 509 -16.99 0.44 22.63
C VAL A 509 -16.31 -0.87 22.25
N GLY A 510 -16.21 -1.84 23.14
CA GLY A 510 -15.58 -3.10 22.77
C GLY A 510 -15.05 -3.91 23.92
N TRP A 511 -14.23 -4.90 23.60
CA TRP A 511 -13.67 -5.83 24.56
C TRP A 511 -12.21 -6.16 24.29
N ASP A 512 -11.38 -6.04 25.33
CA ASP A 512 -10.01 -6.55 25.32
C ASP A 512 -10.02 -7.99 25.85
N ALA A 513 -9.98 -8.97 24.95
CA ALA A 513 -10.00 -10.38 25.31
C ALA A 513 -8.69 -10.87 25.95
N LEU A 514 -7.61 -10.06 25.91
CA LEU A 514 -6.35 -10.40 26.58
C LEU A 514 -6.44 -10.16 28.09
N THR A 515 -7.20 -9.15 28.48
CA THR A 515 -7.34 -8.74 29.88
C THR A 515 -8.75 -8.96 30.43
N GLU A 516 -9.68 -9.41 29.58
CA GLU A 516 -11.10 -9.58 29.89
C GLU A 516 -11.73 -8.31 30.45
N THR A 517 -11.47 -7.17 29.80
CA THR A 517 -11.99 -5.85 30.22
C THR A 517 -12.64 -5.08 29.06
N PRO A 518 -13.62 -4.21 29.34
CA PRO A 518 -14.24 -3.40 28.31
C PRO A 518 -13.29 -2.31 27.81
N MET A 519 -13.31 -2.08 26.49
CA MET A 519 -12.58 -1.00 25.84
C MET A 519 -13.45 0.23 25.68
N VAL A 520 -12.86 1.40 25.91
CA VAL A 520 -13.50 2.72 25.82
C VAL A 520 -12.54 3.76 25.26
N SER A 521 -13.06 4.95 24.97
CA SER A 521 -12.22 6.13 24.74
C SER A 521 -12.47 7.22 25.76
N LEU A 522 -11.43 8.01 26.02
CA LEU A 522 -11.50 9.21 26.85
C LEU A 522 -10.78 10.34 26.11
N LYS A 523 -11.52 11.39 25.73
CA LYS A 523 -11.03 12.47 24.85
C LYS A 523 -10.41 11.92 23.55
N GLY A 524 -10.97 10.84 23.01
CA GLY A 524 -10.47 10.16 21.82
C GLY A 524 -9.29 9.19 22.06
N HIS A 525 -8.70 9.13 23.25
CA HIS A 525 -7.65 8.16 23.54
C HIS A 525 -8.24 6.79 23.82
N LEU A 526 -7.68 5.75 23.19
CA LEU A 526 -8.07 4.37 23.44
C LEU A 526 -7.59 3.90 24.82
N GLY A 527 -8.46 3.20 25.54
CA GLY A 527 -8.10 2.52 26.78
C GLY A 527 -9.08 1.41 27.14
N ARG A 528 -8.83 0.80 28.30
CA ARG A 528 -9.69 -0.21 28.91
C ARG A 528 -10.07 0.19 30.33
N ILE A 529 -11.18 -0.34 30.85
CA ILE A 529 -11.60 -0.10 32.23
C ILE A 529 -11.32 -1.32 33.09
N GLU A 530 -10.55 -1.13 34.15
CA GLU A 530 -10.23 -2.13 35.17
C GLU A 530 -10.39 -1.49 36.56
N ASP A 531 -11.20 -2.09 37.43
CA ASP A 531 -11.47 -1.58 38.79
C ASP A 531 -11.84 -0.07 38.84
N ASP A 532 -12.80 0.35 38.01
CA ASP A 532 -13.23 1.75 37.83
C ASP A 532 -12.11 2.71 37.40
N LYS A 533 -11.01 2.21 36.83
CA LYS A 533 -9.89 3.00 36.32
C LYS A 533 -9.77 2.86 34.81
N PHE A 534 -9.57 4.00 34.14
CA PHE A 534 -9.16 4.04 32.75
C PHE A 534 -7.65 3.75 32.65
N LEU A 535 -7.32 2.67 31.97
CA LEU A 535 -5.96 2.28 31.62
C LEU A 535 -5.76 2.51 30.12
N GLU A 536 -4.89 3.45 29.79
CA GLU A 536 -4.61 3.83 28.41
C GLU A 536 -3.91 2.70 27.65
N LEU A 537 -4.34 2.44 26.43
CA LEU A 537 -3.72 1.49 25.51
C LEU A 537 -2.87 2.25 24.50
N MET A 538 -1.57 1.96 24.48
CA MET A 538 -0.59 2.62 23.63
C MET A 538 0.27 1.60 22.91
N THR A 539 0.65 1.92 21.67
CA THR A 539 1.66 1.16 20.95
C THR A 539 3.06 1.49 21.50
N LYS A 540 4.00 0.57 21.28
CA LYS A 540 5.45 0.80 21.47
C LYS A 540 6.18 0.95 20.15
N THR A 541 5.45 0.87 19.04
CA THR A 541 6.00 0.88 17.69
C THR A 541 6.09 2.30 17.17
N MET A 542 7.23 2.66 16.61
CA MET A 542 7.37 3.87 15.81
C MET A 542 6.88 3.57 14.39
N TYR A 543 5.65 3.98 14.09
CA TYR A 543 5.05 3.81 12.78
C TYR A 543 5.52 4.89 11.80
N TYR A 544 5.97 4.48 10.61
CA TYR A 544 6.32 5.35 9.49
C TYR A 544 6.51 4.53 8.21
N ASN A 545 6.59 5.21 7.07
CA ASN A 545 6.97 4.67 5.77
C ASN A 545 8.20 5.42 5.23
N PRO A 546 9.26 4.71 4.78
CA PRO A 546 10.47 5.32 4.23
C PRO A 546 10.24 6.34 3.09
N SER A 547 9.18 6.15 2.30
CA SER A 547 8.83 7.06 1.19
C SER A 547 8.04 8.30 1.63
N CYS A 548 7.48 8.29 2.83
CA CYS A 548 6.73 9.41 3.40
C CYS A 548 7.42 10.00 4.63
N MET A 549 8.69 9.71 4.88
CA MET A 549 9.39 10.15 6.10
C MET A 549 9.35 11.66 6.35
N LEU A 550 9.32 12.47 5.30
CA LEU A 550 9.19 13.93 5.42
C LEU A 550 7.87 14.35 6.08
N TRP A 551 6.81 13.56 5.91
CA TRP A 551 5.51 13.81 6.51
C TRP A 551 5.23 12.93 7.72
N ASP A 552 5.71 11.68 7.76
CA ASP A 552 5.53 10.81 8.92
C ASP A 552 6.35 11.28 10.12
N MET A 553 7.59 11.74 9.86
CA MET A 553 8.60 12.10 10.87
C MET A 553 9.41 13.34 10.41
N GLN A 554 8.72 14.42 10.04
CA GLN A 554 9.32 15.66 9.55
C GLN A 554 10.49 16.16 10.39
N LYS A 555 10.33 16.15 11.73
CA LYS A 555 11.36 16.63 12.64
C LYS A 555 12.67 15.83 12.51
N THR A 556 12.58 14.52 12.26
CA THR A 556 13.73 13.65 12.04
C THR A 556 14.55 14.10 10.83
N LEU A 557 13.89 14.38 9.70
CA LEU A 557 14.57 14.76 8.46
C LEU A 557 15.08 16.20 8.50
N LEU A 558 14.26 17.14 8.97
CA LEU A 558 14.64 18.56 8.99
C LEU A 558 15.74 18.84 10.01
N SER A 559 15.76 18.17 11.17
CA SER A 559 16.87 18.30 12.12
C SER A 559 18.19 17.74 11.56
N TYR A 560 18.15 16.70 10.73
CA TYR A 560 19.33 16.19 10.03
C TYR A 560 19.86 17.21 9.02
N ALA A 561 18.97 17.81 8.22
CA ALA A 561 19.32 18.89 7.30
C ALA A 561 19.93 20.10 8.04
N GLU A 562 19.31 20.55 9.14
CA GLU A 562 19.81 21.63 10.00
C GLU A 562 21.19 21.33 10.60
N ALA A 563 21.37 20.13 11.15
CA ALA A 563 22.64 19.71 11.75
C ALA A 563 23.76 19.67 10.70
N HIS A 564 23.44 19.20 9.49
CA HIS A 564 24.37 19.17 8.37
C HIS A 564 24.72 20.58 7.86
N ASP A 565 23.73 21.46 7.69
CA ASP A 565 23.92 22.86 7.30
C ASP A 565 24.82 23.59 8.29
N LYS A 566 24.61 23.36 9.60
CA LYS A 566 25.43 23.94 10.66
C LYS A 566 26.89 23.47 10.63
N LEU A 567 27.14 22.21 10.27
CA LEU A 567 28.49 21.63 10.23
C LEU A 567 29.27 21.97 8.97
N THR A 568 28.58 22.07 7.83
CA THR A 568 29.22 22.10 6.51
C THR A 568 29.00 23.41 5.75
N GLY A 569 28.06 24.24 6.19
CA GLY A 569 27.64 25.44 5.47
C GLY A 569 26.77 25.15 4.24
N SER A 570 26.19 23.95 4.12
CA SER A 570 25.17 23.65 3.11
C SER A 570 23.86 24.41 3.36
N SER A 571 22.90 24.22 2.45
CA SER A 571 21.56 24.83 2.51
C SER A 571 20.45 23.80 2.34
N LEU A 572 20.63 22.59 2.85
CA LEU A 572 19.70 21.47 2.70
C LEU A 572 18.34 21.78 3.31
N LEU A 573 18.28 22.41 4.48
CA LEU A 573 17.00 22.79 5.08
C LEU A 573 16.23 23.73 4.16
N LYS A 574 16.95 24.71 3.58
CA LYS A 574 16.37 25.63 2.61
C LYS A 574 15.87 24.89 1.36
N GLU A 575 16.62 23.92 0.86
CA GLU A 575 16.21 23.11 -0.30
C GLU A 575 14.92 22.31 -0.01
N PHE A 576 14.78 21.73 1.18
CA PHE A 576 13.52 21.08 1.60
C PHE A 576 12.36 22.07 1.64
N MET A 577 12.54 23.23 2.28
CA MET A 577 11.47 24.23 2.41
C MET A 577 11.09 24.82 1.05
N ASP A 578 12.05 25.24 0.23
CA ASP A 578 11.79 25.78 -1.10
C ASP A 578 11.07 24.75 -2.01
N GLY A 579 11.38 23.46 -1.85
CA GLY A 579 10.86 22.38 -2.67
C GLY A 579 9.44 21.94 -2.30
N PHE A 580 9.11 21.97 -1.00
CA PHE A 580 7.88 21.39 -0.49
C PHE A 580 6.96 22.37 0.25
N ASP A 581 7.46 23.31 1.07
CA ASP A 581 6.63 24.24 1.85
C ASP A 581 5.99 25.29 0.91
N GLU A 582 4.87 24.93 0.29
CA GLU A 582 4.25 25.73 -0.76
C GLU A 582 3.62 27.01 -0.21
N ASN A 583 3.19 26.98 1.05
CA ASN A 583 2.47 28.06 1.71
C ASN A 583 3.40 28.97 2.57
N ASN A 584 4.63 28.54 2.86
CA ASN A 584 5.67 29.24 3.64
C ASN A 584 5.31 29.43 5.12
N ASP A 585 4.60 28.50 5.74
CA ASP A 585 4.29 28.49 7.18
C ASP A 585 5.31 27.73 8.02
N GLY A 586 6.30 27.09 7.37
CA GLY A 586 7.35 26.32 8.01
C GLY A 586 6.96 24.87 8.37
N ILE A 587 5.81 24.40 7.93
CA ILE A 587 5.32 23.02 8.11
C ILE A 587 4.98 22.44 6.75
N ILE A 588 5.71 21.38 6.35
CA ILE A 588 5.41 20.69 5.09
C ILE A 588 4.24 19.72 5.31
N ASP A 589 3.06 20.01 4.77
CA ASP A 589 1.86 19.16 4.94
C ASP A 589 1.73 18.02 3.92
N TYR A 590 0.83 17.06 4.14
CA TYR A 590 0.63 15.93 3.21
C TYR A 590 0.06 16.33 1.84
N ASP A 591 -0.48 17.53 1.70
CA ASP A 591 -0.93 18.09 0.43
C ASP A 591 0.23 18.82 -0.28
N GLU A 592 1.30 19.17 0.43
CA GLU A 592 2.55 19.78 -0.05
C GLU A 592 3.58 18.74 -0.52
N ASN A 593 3.50 18.38 -1.80
CA ASN A 593 4.31 17.33 -2.44
C ASN A 593 5.29 17.88 -3.48
N GLY A 594 5.45 19.20 -3.52
CA GLY A 594 6.19 19.91 -4.56
C GLY A 594 5.38 20.13 -5.84
N ARG A 595 5.70 21.22 -6.53
CA ARG A 595 4.91 21.71 -7.67
C ARG A 595 5.22 21.02 -9.00
N LYS A 596 6.26 20.17 -9.05
CA LYS A 596 6.67 19.43 -10.25
C LYS A 596 5.84 18.17 -10.49
N GLY A 597 4.92 17.84 -9.58
CA GLY A 597 3.92 16.80 -9.80
C GLY A 597 4.46 15.37 -9.87
N PHE A 598 5.48 15.03 -9.06
CA PHE A 598 6.30 13.80 -9.12
C PHE A 598 5.57 12.48 -9.46
N TRP A 599 4.41 12.20 -8.83
CA TRP A 599 3.73 10.91 -9.01
C TRP A 599 3.07 10.76 -10.38
N THR A 600 2.70 11.85 -11.08
CA THR A 600 2.12 11.76 -12.43
C THR A 600 3.11 11.16 -13.45
N PRO A 601 4.32 11.73 -13.68
CA PRO A 601 5.31 11.09 -14.53
C PRO A 601 5.81 9.77 -13.92
N GLY A 602 5.89 9.67 -12.59
CA GLY A 602 6.30 8.44 -11.92
C GLY A 602 5.44 7.23 -12.28
N PHE A 603 4.11 7.34 -12.15
CA PHE A 603 3.20 6.26 -12.51
C PHE A 603 3.24 5.94 -14.01
N ARG A 604 3.39 6.94 -14.88
CA ARG A 604 3.50 6.73 -16.33
C ARG A 604 4.76 5.95 -16.71
N ILE A 605 5.91 6.33 -16.15
CA ILE A 605 7.19 5.66 -16.42
C ILE A 605 7.20 4.25 -15.84
N LEU A 606 6.73 4.06 -14.59
CA LEU A 606 6.66 2.73 -13.98
C LEU A 606 5.71 1.81 -14.75
N ASN A 607 4.56 2.30 -15.20
CA ASN A 607 3.66 1.52 -16.04
C ASN A 607 4.28 1.14 -17.39
N HIS A 608 4.97 2.07 -18.04
CA HIS A 608 5.67 1.75 -19.27
C HIS A 608 6.77 0.71 -19.04
N SER A 609 7.46 0.76 -17.90
CA SER A 609 8.42 -0.27 -17.51
C SER A 609 7.78 -1.66 -17.42
N TYR A 610 6.57 -1.77 -16.86
CA TYR A 610 5.84 -3.04 -16.82
C TYR A 610 5.39 -3.50 -18.21
N ASP A 611 4.92 -2.58 -19.05
CA ASP A 611 4.57 -2.91 -20.44
C ASP A 611 5.79 -3.48 -21.20
N ILE A 612 6.99 -2.92 -21.02
CA ILE A 612 8.25 -3.50 -21.53
C ILE A 612 8.45 -4.91 -20.97
N MET A 613 8.33 -5.09 -19.65
CA MET A 613 8.52 -6.39 -18.97
C MET A 613 7.60 -7.49 -19.50
N LEU A 614 6.37 -7.15 -19.87
CA LEU A 614 5.35 -8.10 -20.28
C LEU A 614 5.34 -8.39 -21.79
N THR A 615 5.74 -7.42 -22.62
CA THR A 615 5.50 -7.48 -24.07
C THR A 615 6.77 -7.66 -24.90
N GLU A 616 7.94 -7.33 -24.36
CA GLU A 616 9.20 -7.36 -25.12
C GLU A 616 10.06 -8.60 -24.81
N LYS A 617 10.84 -9.03 -25.82
CA LYS A 617 11.86 -10.06 -25.64
C LYS A 617 13.00 -9.52 -24.77
N TYR A 618 13.36 -10.24 -23.70
CA TYR A 618 14.24 -9.74 -22.63
C TYR A 618 13.69 -8.50 -21.88
N GLY A 619 12.38 -8.25 -22.01
CA GLY A 619 11.69 -7.14 -21.38
C GLY A 619 11.84 -7.10 -19.86
N GLN A 620 11.98 -8.25 -19.18
CA GLN A 620 12.19 -8.28 -17.73
C GLN A 620 13.49 -7.57 -17.32
N LEU A 621 14.55 -7.71 -18.12
CA LEU A 621 15.81 -7.02 -17.88
C LEU A 621 15.73 -5.54 -18.29
N ARG A 622 15.18 -5.26 -19.48
CA ARG A 622 15.08 -3.89 -20.01
C ARG A 622 14.13 -3.02 -19.19
N GLY A 623 12.99 -3.55 -18.77
CA GLY A 623 12.01 -2.81 -17.98
C GLY A 623 12.55 -2.45 -16.59
N VAL A 624 13.30 -3.36 -15.94
CA VAL A 624 13.98 -3.04 -14.66
C VAL A 624 15.05 -1.96 -14.85
N PHE A 625 15.85 -2.05 -15.93
CA PHE A 625 16.81 -1.01 -16.27
C PHE A 625 16.12 0.34 -16.47
N TYR A 626 15.04 0.36 -17.27
CA TYR A 626 14.26 1.55 -17.60
C TYR A 626 13.66 2.22 -16.35
N SER A 627 13.06 1.45 -15.44
CA SER A 627 12.48 2.02 -14.20
C SER A 627 13.54 2.64 -13.30
N ILE A 628 14.71 2.03 -13.16
CA ILE A 628 15.81 2.60 -12.37
C ILE A 628 16.36 3.86 -13.04
N ALA A 629 16.64 3.81 -14.34
CA ALA A 629 17.26 4.91 -15.07
C ALA A 629 16.32 6.11 -15.22
N ASP A 630 15.14 5.90 -15.79
CA ASP A 630 14.25 6.98 -16.25
C ASP A 630 13.29 7.51 -15.18
N PHE A 631 13.05 6.75 -14.11
CA PHE A 631 12.29 7.23 -12.94
C PHE A 631 13.20 7.52 -11.74
N GLY A 632 14.07 6.58 -11.37
CA GLY A 632 14.85 6.66 -10.13
C GLY A 632 16.05 7.60 -10.16
N LEU A 633 16.74 7.73 -11.32
CA LEU A 633 18.04 8.39 -11.39
C LEU A 633 18.07 9.63 -12.29
N LYS A 634 17.86 9.50 -13.60
CA LYS A 634 17.95 10.61 -14.57
C LYS A 634 17.14 11.86 -14.19
N PRO A 635 15.87 11.77 -13.74
CA PRO A 635 15.07 12.95 -13.42
C PRO A 635 15.35 13.52 -12.02
N SER A 636 16.34 13.02 -11.29
CA SER A 636 16.73 13.64 -10.01
C SER A 636 17.63 14.87 -10.20
N ARG A 637 18.20 15.07 -11.40
CA ARG A 637 19.05 16.22 -11.74
C ARG A 637 18.92 16.61 -13.21
N LYS A 638 18.72 17.91 -13.49
CA LYS A 638 18.62 18.45 -14.86
C LYS A 638 19.78 18.05 -15.77
N GLY A 639 21.01 17.97 -15.23
CA GLY A 639 22.22 17.66 -16.00
C GLY A 639 22.38 16.19 -16.43
N TRP A 640 21.51 15.28 -15.99
CA TRP A 640 21.63 13.84 -16.27
C TRP A 640 20.77 13.33 -17.41
N ASN A 641 20.04 14.23 -18.08
CA ASN A 641 19.27 13.89 -19.27
C ASN A 641 19.25 15.06 -20.24
N SER A 642 19.26 14.76 -21.54
CA SER A 642 19.39 15.77 -22.60
C SER A 642 18.22 16.76 -22.70
N GLN A 643 17.08 16.44 -22.11
CA GLN A 643 15.86 17.27 -22.11
C GLN A 643 15.73 18.11 -20.81
N GLY A 644 16.69 17.97 -19.89
CA GLY A 644 16.76 18.75 -18.65
C GLY A 644 15.62 18.48 -17.66
N HIS A 645 15.00 17.30 -17.68
CA HIS A 645 13.95 16.93 -16.71
C HIS A 645 14.52 16.73 -15.30
N ASP A 646 13.80 17.19 -14.29
CA ASP A 646 14.18 17.16 -12.87
C ASP A 646 12.97 16.98 -11.93
N PHE A 647 11.89 16.36 -12.39
CA PHE A 647 10.66 16.17 -11.62
C PHE A 647 10.81 15.26 -10.37
N MET A 648 11.95 14.56 -10.22
CA MET A 648 12.28 13.71 -9.07
C MET A 648 13.26 14.40 -8.10
N GLN A 649 13.69 15.64 -8.37
CA GLN A 649 14.73 16.31 -7.58
C GLN A 649 14.34 16.46 -6.10
N GLU A 650 13.14 16.95 -5.81
CA GLU A 650 12.66 17.18 -4.44
C GLU A 650 12.48 15.85 -3.69
N TYR A 651 11.89 14.85 -4.35
CA TYR A 651 11.74 13.51 -3.77
C TYR A 651 13.08 12.79 -3.57
N ALA A 652 14.11 13.10 -4.37
CA ALA A 652 15.45 12.60 -4.13
C ALA A 652 16.03 13.11 -2.79
N LEU A 653 15.67 14.33 -2.34
CA LEU A 653 16.04 14.82 -1.00
C LEU A 653 15.48 13.90 0.09
N VAL A 654 14.20 13.54 0.00
CA VAL A 654 13.55 12.63 0.95
C VAL A 654 14.25 11.27 0.95
N MET A 655 14.51 10.71 -0.23
CA MET A 655 15.19 9.41 -0.35
C MET A 655 16.61 9.41 0.22
N ILE A 656 17.39 10.48 0.01
CA ILE A 656 18.74 10.61 0.56
C ILE A 656 18.70 10.74 2.09
N ALA A 657 17.76 11.53 2.64
CA ALA A 657 17.63 11.68 4.08
C ALA A 657 17.13 10.40 4.76
N THR A 658 16.21 9.66 4.12
CA THR A 658 15.80 8.32 4.53
C THR A 658 16.98 7.35 4.53
N GLN A 659 17.83 7.38 3.48
CA GLN A 659 19.04 6.56 3.44
C GLN A 659 20.02 6.94 4.57
N ALA A 660 20.18 8.22 4.88
CA ALA A 660 20.99 8.69 6.00
C ALA A 660 20.45 8.20 7.35
N PHE A 661 19.13 8.18 7.51
CA PHE A 661 18.48 7.63 8.69
C PHE A 661 18.75 6.13 8.85
N ASP A 662 18.59 5.34 7.79
CA ASP A 662 18.91 3.91 7.82
C ASP A 662 20.38 3.65 8.18
N MET A 663 21.29 4.45 7.62
CA MET A 663 22.70 4.39 7.97
C MET A 663 22.95 4.72 9.44
N SER A 664 22.27 5.72 10.00
CA SER A 664 22.42 6.10 11.41
C SER A 664 22.03 4.96 12.36
N ARG A 665 21.06 4.13 11.96
CA ARG A 665 20.56 3.00 12.74
C ARG A 665 21.36 1.71 12.55
N SER A 666 22.27 1.68 11.59
CA SER A 666 23.09 0.51 11.34
C SER A 666 23.93 0.17 12.56
N GLU A 667 23.98 -1.12 12.91
CA GLU A 667 24.93 -1.63 13.92
C GLU A 667 26.37 -1.58 13.39
N GLU A 668 26.50 -1.63 12.06
CA GLU A 668 27.74 -1.34 11.34
C GLU A 668 27.94 0.17 11.21
N GLY A 669 29.18 0.60 11.05
CA GLY A 669 29.50 2.01 10.93
C GLY A 669 30.97 2.20 10.56
N GLY A 670 31.33 3.44 10.27
CA GLY A 670 32.69 3.77 9.86
C GLY A 670 32.94 5.26 9.82
N GLU A 671 34.12 5.60 9.31
CA GLU A 671 34.47 6.98 8.97
C GLU A 671 33.72 7.41 7.71
N ASP A 672 33.29 8.66 7.69
CA ASP A 672 32.77 9.31 6.50
C ASP A 672 33.93 9.69 5.56
N PRO A 673 33.95 9.23 4.30
CA PRO A 673 35.05 9.49 3.39
C PRO A 673 35.00 10.91 2.77
N PHE A 674 33.90 11.64 2.94
CA PHE A 674 33.69 12.98 2.39
C PHE A 674 33.92 14.09 3.42
N ILE A 675 33.72 13.82 4.71
CA ILE A 675 33.95 14.78 5.80
C ILE A 675 34.97 14.20 6.81
N PRO A 676 36.21 14.73 6.85
CA PRO A 676 37.25 14.22 7.76
C PRO A 676 36.83 14.24 9.23
N GLY A 677 36.94 13.09 9.89
CA GLY A 677 36.64 12.92 11.32
C GLY A 677 35.15 12.82 11.66
N MET A 678 34.26 12.83 10.67
CA MET A 678 32.86 12.45 10.84
C MET A 678 32.72 10.94 10.76
N LYS A 679 31.82 10.38 11.57
CA LYS A 679 31.48 8.96 11.64
C LYS A 679 30.00 8.76 11.37
N TRP A 680 29.64 7.54 11.00
CA TRP A 680 28.26 7.11 10.82
C TRP A 680 28.01 5.73 11.43
N GLY A 681 26.74 5.39 11.65
CA GLY A 681 26.30 4.16 12.31
C GLY A 681 26.22 4.31 13.83
N LYS A 682 25.55 3.37 14.49
CA LYS A 682 25.39 3.33 15.97
C LYS A 682 24.84 4.64 16.56
N GLY A 683 23.88 5.25 15.89
CA GLY A 683 23.28 6.53 16.26
C GLY A 683 24.02 7.76 15.72
N MET A 684 25.07 7.60 14.91
CA MET A 684 25.71 8.71 14.19
C MET A 684 25.23 8.77 12.74
N TRP A 685 24.79 9.94 12.31
CA TRP A 685 24.32 10.18 10.95
C TRP A 685 25.49 10.49 10.01
N PRO A 686 25.44 10.01 8.75
CA PRO A 686 26.47 10.29 7.75
C PRO A 686 26.40 11.73 7.24
N SER A 687 27.43 12.17 6.51
CA SER A 687 27.31 13.35 5.64
C SER A 687 26.28 13.13 4.54
N TRP A 688 25.74 14.24 4.02
CA TRP A 688 24.82 14.18 2.88
C TRP A 688 25.47 13.57 1.64
N GLN A 689 26.77 13.81 1.46
CA GLN A 689 27.56 13.29 0.34
C GLN A 689 27.68 11.76 0.41
N LEU A 690 27.94 11.21 1.60
CA LEU A 690 27.99 9.77 1.79
C LEU A 690 26.62 9.13 1.57
N ALA A 691 25.55 9.70 2.14
CA ALA A 691 24.19 9.20 1.92
C ALA A 691 23.80 9.22 0.44
N THR A 692 24.13 10.31 -0.27
CA THR A 692 23.93 10.43 -1.72
C THR A 692 24.72 9.39 -2.51
N TYR A 693 25.99 9.17 -2.14
CA TYR A 693 26.84 8.17 -2.79
C TYR A 693 26.26 6.76 -2.65
N ILE A 694 25.81 6.39 -1.44
CA ILE A 694 25.19 5.09 -1.20
C ILE A 694 23.87 4.95 -1.97
N GLN A 695 23.02 5.98 -1.94
CA GLN A 695 21.75 5.96 -2.68
C GLN A 695 21.95 5.74 -4.19
N LEU A 696 22.92 6.42 -4.81
CA LEU A 696 23.18 6.25 -6.25
C LEU A 696 23.87 4.92 -6.56
N THR A 697 24.83 4.49 -5.75
CA THR A 697 25.49 3.17 -5.97
C THR A 697 24.52 2.00 -5.78
N ASN A 698 23.51 2.14 -4.92
CA ASN A 698 22.40 1.18 -4.83
C ASN A 698 21.62 1.08 -6.15
N GLY A 699 21.35 2.19 -6.84
CA GLY A 699 20.70 2.14 -8.16
C GLY A 699 21.60 1.58 -9.27
N ILE A 700 22.87 1.99 -9.28
CA ILE A 700 23.82 1.63 -10.36
C ILE A 700 24.29 0.17 -10.24
N TYR A 701 24.62 -0.27 -9.03
CA TYR A 701 25.27 -1.56 -8.76
C TYR A 701 24.51 -2.43 -7.75
N GLY A 702 23.57 -1.85 -6.99
CA GLY A 702 22.88 -2.56 -5.92
C GLY A 702 23.76 -2.88 -4.71
N SER A 703 24.93 -2.25 -4.62
CA SER A 703 25.98 -2.60 -3.68
C SER A 703 27.09 -1.55 -3.63
N GLN A 704 27.77 -1.47 -2.49
CA GLN A 704 28.98 -0.65 -2.28
C GLN A 704 30.28 -1.48 -2.44
N SER A 705 30.17 -2.77 -2.80
CA SER A 705 31.30 -3.69 -3.01
C SER A 705 31.19 -4.40 -4.36
N PRO A 706 32.30 -4.57 -5.11
CA PRO A 706 32.32 -5.37 -6.34
C PRO A 706 31.83 -6.82 -6.16
N ASP A 707 32.11 -7.42 -5.00
CA ASP A 707 31.75 -8.81 -4.70
C ASP A 707 30.25 -9.07 -4.54
N SER A 708 29.46 -8.02 -4.37
CA SER A 708 28.02 -8.11 -4.04
C SER A 708 27.14 -7.30 -4.99
N ILE A 709 27.65 -6.94 -6.18
CA ILE A 709 26.82 -6.30 -7.22
C ILE A 709 25.61 -7.18 -7.52
N ASN A 710 24.41 -6.59 -7.44
CA ASN A 710 23.16 -7.32 -7.56
C ASN A 710 22.65 -7.36 -9.02
N PHE A 711 21.75 -8.30 -9.32
CA PHE A 711 21.12 -8.41 -10.64
C PHE A 711 20.05 -7.35 -10.92
N GLN A 712 19.50 -6.72 -9.88
CA GLN A 712 18.41 -5.74 -9.95
C GLN A 712 18.97 -4.31 -9.87
N SER A 713 20.05 -4.05 -10.59
CA SER A 713 20.71 -2.75 -10.72
C SER A 713 21.00 -2.47 -12.20
N LEU A 714 21.29 -1.22 -12.56
CA LEU A 714 21.60 -0.87 -13.96
C LEU A 714 22.72 -1.75 -14.53
N TYR A 715 23.80 -1.95 -13.77
CA TYR A 715 24.90 -2.82 -14.18
C TYR A 715 24.46 -4.28 -14.25
N GLY A 716 23.74 -4.77 -13.24
CA GLY A 716 23.30 -6.16 -13.17
C GLY A 716 22.38 -6.55 -14.32
N THR A 717 21.45 -5.70 -14.72
CA THR A 717 20.54 -5.96 -15.85
C THR A 717 21.26 -5.87 -17.18
N ALA A 718 22.15 -4.89 -17.37
CA ALA A 718 22.94 -4.75 -18.59
C ALA A 718 23.90 -5.94 -18.79
N PHE A 719 24.60 -6.36 -17.72
CA PHE A 719 25.46 -7.54 -17.73
C PHE A 719 24.69 -8.80 -18.17
N GLN A 720 23.54 -9.08 -17.52
CA GLN A 720 22.73 -10.25 -17.83
C GLN A 720 22.28 -10.23 -19.29
N TYR A 721 21.84 -9.08 -19.78
CA TYR A 721 21.40 -8.95 -21.17
C TYR A 721 22.55 -9.22 -22.16
N ALA A 722 23.71 -8.60 -21.94
CA ALA A 722 24.88 -8.78 -22.79
C ALA A 722 25.32 -10.26 -22.84
N ASP A 723 25.41 -10.92 -21.68
CA ASP A 723 25.82 -12.32 -21.62
C ASP A 723 24.81 -13.24 -22.32
N LYS A 724 23.51 -13.07 -22.06
CA LYS A 724 22.44 -13.92 -22.62
C LYS A 724 22.28 -13.78 -24.12
N THR A 725 22.42 -12.57 -24.65
CA THR A 725 22.16 -12.29 -26.06
C THR A 725 23.38 -12.42 -26.97
N ARG A 726 24.58 -12.15 -26.44
CA ARG A 726 25.80 -12.00 -27.25
C ARG A 726 26.90 -12.99 -26.88
N ASN A 727 26.79 -13.65 -25.73
CA ASN A 727 27.79 -14.61 -25.24
C ASN A 727 27.17 -15.99 -24.91
N GLY A 728 25.95 -16.24 -25.40
CA GLY A 728 25.26 -17.53 -25.22
C GLY A 728 24.95 -17.90 -23.77
N GLY A 729 24.96 -16.93 -22.85
CA GLY A 729 24.74 -17.17 -21.43
C GLY A 729 25.91 -17.87 -20.73
N ALA A 730 27.15 -17.71 -21.20
CA ALA A 730 28.29 -18.45 -20.66
C ALA A 730 28.55 -18.19 -19.16
N TYR A 731 28.26 -16.99 -18.66
CA TYR A 731 28.38 -16.67 -17.24
C TYR A 731 27.08 -16.93 -16.47
N THR A 732 25.96 -16.47 -17.01
CA THR A 732 24.63 -16.61 -16.40
C THR A 732 24.13 -18.06 -16.39
N GLY A 733 24.71 -18.94 -17.21
CA GLY A 733 24.37 -20.35 -17.32
C GLY A 733 23.08 -20.65 -18.08
N SER A 734 22.38 -19.62 -18.58
CA SER A 734 21.14 -19.74 -19.32
C SER A 734 20.90 -18.51 -20.17
N THR A 735 20.30 -18.69 -21.35
CA THR A 735 19.81 -17.59 -22.20
C THR A 735 18.41 -17.12 -21.81
N ASP A 736 17.72 -17.82 -20.89
CA ASP A 736 16.44 -17.39 -20.33
C ASP A 736 16.64 -16.13 -19.47
N GLN A 737 15.82 -15.10 -19.71
CA GLN A 737 15.86 -13.83 -18.98
C GLN A 737 15.52 -13.96 -17.49
N LEU A 738 14.73 -14.98 -17.10
CA LEU A 738 14.30 -15.19 -15.72
C LEU A 738 15.28 -16.04 -14.90
N THR A 739 16.27 -16.64 -15.54
CA THR A 739 17.17 -17.62 -14.92
C THR A 739 18.62 -17.16 -15.04
N SER A 740 19.28 -16.87 -13.92
CA SER A 740 20.69 -16.51 -13.88
C SER A 740 21.40 -17.19 -12.72
N ASN A 741 22.60 -17.72 -12.94
CA ASN A 741 23.48 -18.21 -11.88
C ASN A 741 23.84 -17.05 -10.93
N PRO A 742 23.54 -17.14 -9.61
CA PRO A 742 23.84 -16.09 -8.63
C PRO A 742 25.29 -15.62 -8.59
N SER A 743 26.25 -16.49 -8.92
CA SER A 743 27.67 -16.15 -8.92
C SER A 743 28.18 -15.56 -10.24
N SER A 744 27.31 -15.36 -11.24
CA SER A 744 27.72 -15.01 -12.61
C SER A 744 28.45 -13.67 -12.72
N ILE A 745 27.99 -12.60 -12.05
CA ILE A 745 28.70 -11.31 -12.03
C ILE A 745 30.08 -11.48 -11.40
N LYS A 746 30.18 -12.14 -10.23
CA LYS A 746 31.45 -12.36 -9.55
C LYS A 746 32.43 -13.13 -10.44
N ASN A 747 31.97 -14.20 -11.09
CA ASN A 747 32.77 -15.01 -12.00
C ASN A 747 33.23 -14.20 -13.21
N TYR A 748 32.37 -13.33 -13.74
CA TYR A 748 32.72 -12.41 -14.83
C TYR A 748 33.79 -11.42 -14.42
N LEU A 749 33.62 -10.75 -13.27
CA LEU A 749 34.61 -9.79 -12.75
C LEU A 749 35.97 -10.46 -12.53
N GLN A 750 35.99 -11.68 -11.99
CA GLN A 750 37.21 -12.46 -11.82
C GLN A 750 37.85 -12.79 -13.17
N ALA A 751 37.09 -13.29 -14.14
CA ALA A 751 37.61 -13.65 -15.47
C ALA A 751 38.24 -12.44 -16.18
N VAL A 752 37.60 -11.27 -16.14
CA VAL A 752 38.16 -10.04 -16.72
C VAL A 752 39.42 -9.60 -15.96
N SER A 753 39.43 -9.71 -14.63
CA SER A 753 40.64 -9.45 -13.83
C SER A 753 41.78 -10.41 -14.17
N ASP A 754 41.47 -11.64 -14.59
CA ASP A 754 42.44 -12.67 -15.01
C ASP A 754 42.83 -12.54 -16.50
N GLY A 755 42.33 -11.53 -17.21
CA GLY A 755 42.71 -11.18 -18.57
C GLY A 755 41.74 -11.64 -19.66
N ALA A 756 40.54 -12.10 -19.32
CA ALA A 756 39.49 -12.35 -20.32
C ALA A 756 38.99 -11.04 -20.94
N ASP A 757 38.57 -11.11 -22.20
CA ASP A 757 37.97 -9.96 -22.90
C ASP A 757 36.62 -9.58 -22.23
N PRO A 758 36.36 -8.28 -21.99
CA PRO A 758 35.07 -7.83 -21.49
C PRO A 758 33.93 -8.15 -22.46
N LEU A 759 32.73 -8.40 -21.92
CA LEU A 759 31.50 -8.53 -22.71
C LEU A 759 31.25 -7.25 -23.52
N ASN A 760 30.60 -7.37 -24.68
CA ASN A 760 30.36 -6.23 -25.57
C ASN A 760 29.17 -5.36 -25.11
N PHE A 761 29.37 -4.64 -24.01
CA PHE A 761 28.50 -3.57 -23.54
C PHE A 761 29.28 -2.46 -22.83
N THR A 762 28.67 -1.28 -22.70
CA THR A 762 29.19 -0.16 -21.90
C THR A 762 28.04 0.50 -21.15
N LEU A 763 28.13 0.55 -19.82
CA LEU A 763 27.25 1.34 -18.97
C LEU A 763 27.89 2.70 -18.70
N TYR A 764 27.16 3.76 -18.98
CA TYR A 764 27.60 5.13 -18.75
C TYR A 764 27.05 5.66 -17.43
N VAL A 765 27.92 6.21 -16.58
CA VAL A 765 27.58 6.74 -15.25
C VAL A 765 28.17 8.15 -15.06
N PRO A 766 27.68 8.96 -14.11
CA PRO A 766 28.29 10.24 -13.80
C PRO A 766 29.73 10.09 -13.26
N ALA A 767 30.51 11.16 -13.36
CA ALA A 767 31.84 11.23 -12.77
C ALA A 767 31.85 10.83 -11.28
N GLY A 768 32.84 10.04 -10.88
CA GLY A 768 32.99 9.53 -9.51
C GLY A 768 32.26 8.20 -9.21
N TYR A 769 31.47 7.67 -10.16
CA TYR A 769 30.73 6.43 -9.97
C TYR A 769 31.29 5.23 -10.75
N GLY A 770 32.38 5.36 -11.50
CA GLY A 770 32.99 4.25 -12.26
C GLY A 770 33.80 3.26 -11.42
N LYS A 771 33.83 3.44 -10.09
CA LYS A 771 34.59 2.60 -9.16
C LYS A 771 33.79 2.28 -7.90
N LEU A 772 34.00 1.08 -7.36
CA LEU A 772 33.58 0.68 -6.02
C LEU A 772 34.80 0.32 -5.18
N LYS A 773 34.95 0.88 -3.98
CA LYS A 773 36.13 0.68 -3.10
C LYS A 773 37.47 0.83 -3.85
N ALA A 774 37.59 1.87 -4.68
CA ALA A 774 38.72 2.14 -5.57
C ALA A 774 39.00 1.14 -6.70
N HIS A 775 38.20 0.07 -6.84
CA HIS A 775 38.30 -0.89 -7.95
C HIS A 775 37.45 -0.39 -9.13
N ARG A 776 38.05 -0.34 -10.32
CA ARG A 776 37.30 -0.06 -11.56
C ARG A 776 36.37 -1.23 -11.86
N ILE A 777 35.12 -0.92 -12.17
CA ILE A 777 34.17 -1.93 -12.62
C ILE A 777 34.31 -2.08 -14.15
N PRO A 778 34.53 -3.29 -14.69
CA PRO A 778 34.55 -3.54 -16.12
C PRO A 778 33.31 -2.97 -16.82
N ASN A 779 33.43 -2.56 -18.08
CA ASN A 779 32.30 -2.07 -18.90
C ASN A 779 31.60 -0.81 -18.38
N VAL A 780 32.21 -0.07 -17.45
CA VAL A 780 31.67 1.20 -16.97
C VAL A 780 32.53 2.36 -17.44
N GLU A 781 31.89 3.38 -18.02
CA GLU A 781 32.52 4.64 -18.40
C GLU A 781 31.87 5.82 -17.69
N GLU A 782 32.70 6.66 -17.10
CA GLU A 782 32.24 7.93 -16.51
C GLU A 782 32.06 8.97 -17.62
N THR A 783 30.96 9.73 -17.57
CA THR A 783 30.66 10.76 -18.57
C THR A 783 29.85 11.91 -17.98
N ASP A 784 30.08 13.11 -18.52
CA ASP A 784 29.27 14.31 -18.27
C ASP A 784 28.31 14.61 -19.43
N ASP A 785 28.25 13.76 -20.47
CA ASP A 785 27.31 13.91 -21.59
C ASP A 785 25.89 13.53 -21.15
N PRO A 786 24.93 14.48 -21.06
CA PRO A 786 23.57 14.20 -20.60
C PRO A 786 22.80 13.24 -21.53
N ARG A 787 23.31 12.95 -22.73
CA ARG A 787 22.72 11.95 -23.64
C ARG A 787 23.13 10.52 -23.30
N LYS A 788 24.18 10.35 -22.49
CA LYS A 788 24.75 9.04 -22.13
C LYS A 788 24.57 8.69 -20.66
N VAL A 789 24.42 9.65 -19.77
CA VAL A 789 24.29 9.35 -18.33
C VAL A 789 23.15 8.36 -18.07
N PHE A 790 23.48 7.25 -17.40
CA PHE A 790 22.59 6.13 -17.10
C PHE A 790 22.01 5.43 -18.34
N THR A 791 22.78 5.32 -19.42
CA THR A 791 22.46 4.47 -20.57
C THR A 791 23.39 3.27 -20.66
N ALA A 792 22.90 2.17 -21.25
CA ALA A 792 23.71 1.00 -21.57
C ALA A 792 23.76 0.80 -23.09
N HIS A 793 24.96 0.75 -23.64
CA HIS A 793 25.20 0.57 -25.07
C HIS A 793 25.70 -0.85 -25.33
N PHE A 794 25.10 -1.55 -26.28
CA PHE A 794 25.44 -2.93 -26.61
C PHE A 794 25.87 -3.06 -28.07
N GLY A 795 26.79 -3.99 -28.35
CA GLY A 795 27.22 -4.28 -29.72
C GLY A 795 27.89 -3.07 -30.39
N SER A 796 28.76 -2.36 -29.67
CA SER A 796 29.37 -1.10 -30.13
C SER A 796 28.37 0.02 -30.44
N GLY A 797 27.23 0.07 -29.72
CA GLY A 797 26.23 1.12 -29.84
C GLY A 797 25.10 0.86 -30.84
N VAL A 798 24.98 -0.38 -31.34
CA VAL A 798 23.85 -0.80 -32.19
C VAL A 798 22.53 -0.77 -31.43
N GLU A 799 22.57 -1.09 -30.14
CA GLU A 799 21.42 -1.05 -29.25
C GLU A 799 21.75 -0.19 -28.03
N VAL A 800 20.81 0.67 -27.64
CA VAL A 800 20.94 1.56 -26.48
C VAL A 800 19.71 1.38 -25.61
N TRP A 801 19.95 1.13 -24.33
CA TRP A 801 18.94 1.19 -23.28
C TRP A 801 19.07 2.49 -22.50
#